data_AF-A0A8J6SB70-F1
#
_entry.id   AF-A0A8J6SB70-F1
#
_cell.length_a   1.000
_cell.length_b   1.000
_cell.length_c   1.000
_cell.angle_alpha   90.00
_cell.angle_beta   90.00
_cell.angle_gamma   90.00
#
_symmetry.space_group_name_H-M   'P 1'
#
loop_
_entity.id
_entity.type
_entity.pdbx_description
1 polymer ?
#
loop_
_entity_poly.entity_id
_entity_poly.type
_entity_poly.pdbx_seq_one_letter_code
_entity_poly.pdbx_strand_id
1 'polypeptide(L)'
;MNYLRELSSRLKSFKLKLKTQKRYIASLQFKTFLRPRRRVAIAEACLIGLVSGLSGVLLKVSVGALGAWRVHASHFLPAWIVLPAIGLSFGFLSGWLVERQAPEAAGSGIPYVKAALAQFPIALNLRVAIVKLLSSILALGSGLTLGRQGPTVHVGAAVAAQLSHWVPTSPDHRRQMIAAGAGAGLAAGFNAPIAGVLFIVEELLQDLSDLTLGTAILASFIGAVVSRLLGGRSLELNLTITASQSSFSLQEIPFYLLLGALAGLLGAWFSKGIFASLGFYRTLKLPLSQRVALAGLISGIAIALLPESFRDNTGLREFLVTGEAAWQFTTIAFVVQYILTLVACGSGAPGGLFSPSLILGSGLGYLVGLLQQATLGVGSPATYSLAGMGAFFCAVAKAPITSIVIVFEMTMDFNLVLPLMIGSVVSYLVSEKITRGSLYSRLLEWNGIHLEKKPTTDGLLANLKAEDVMQRRVETLPSNISLDEATQAFSRSHHRGFPVVDKGLLVGIVTQTDLAIYKERSLPGNLPLSRIMTPQPVTVGATASLGDVLYLLNRYQISRLPVTEGRKLIGIITRADIIKAEADKLNGQTGSIGPRSEPSYVVYQTRAPAIGTGRMLVPLANPQTAPALLQMAAAIARDRNYELECLQVILVGRSSAPAQSPVKTGASRRLLRQAEKLGKELNIPIHTQIRVSHDIAQAILETINERHINLLLMGWKGSSITQGRIFGDVVDTIIRQAPCELVLVKIGQGFTSNSSFCLLPSAFHKWLVPIAGGPNAQQALQILPSLLSLSHTPAIQLAQIFHPSTLLPDTAVLEKSALFLSSQLSASVMAIPVRATSVSDAVINLAHADDCDVVVLGASREGMLQQAIKGNIPEAIARGVKSTVILVRSAQ
;
A
#
# COMPACT_ATOMS: atom_id res chain seq x y z
N MET A 1 27.93 32.31 53.75
CA MET A 1 26.63 32.85 53.27
C MET A 1 26.51 32.95 51.74
N ASN A 2 27.58 33.28 51.00
CA ASN A 2 27.53 33.40 49.53
C ASN A 2 27.33 32.07 48.77
N TYR A 3 27.89 30.96 49.26
CA TYR A 3 27.74 29.65 48.62
C TYR A 3 26.29 29.13 48.58
N LEU A 4 25.51 29.39 49.63
CA LEU A 4 24.10 29.01 49.71
C LEU A 4 23.20 29.84 48.78
N ARG A 5 23.55 31.10 48.52
CA ARG A 5 22.83 31.95 47.55
C ARG A 5 23.09 31.50 46.11
N GLU A 6 24.30 31.08 45.79
CA GLU A 6 24.63 30.59 44.46
C GLU A 6 23.97 29.22 44.16
N LEU A 7 23.91 28.33 45.15
CA LEU A 7 23.21 27.04 45.03
C LEU A 7 21.69 27.24 44.83
N SER A 8 21.09 28.18 45.56
CA SER A 8 19.67 28.56 45.43
C SER A 8 19.34 29.12 44.04
N SER A 9 20.22 29.97 43.49
CA SER A 9 20.12 30.51 42.13
C SER A 9 20.19 29.40 41.07
N ARG A 10 21.16 28.49 41.18
CA ARG A 10 21.30 27.35 40.25
C ARG A 10 20.13 26.37 40.32
N LEU A 11 19.60 26.11 41.52
CA LEU A 11 18.39 25.28 41.71
C LEU A 11 17.13 25.92 41.12
N LYS A 12 16.97 27.24 41.23
CA LYS A 12 15.87 27.98 40.58
C LYS A 12 15.98 27.93 39.06
N SER A 13 17.18 28.14 38.50
CA SER A 13 17.40 28.06 37.04
C SER A 13 17.18 26.65 36.50
N PHE A 14 17.59 25.61 37.23
CA PHE A 14 17.38 24.21 36.87
C PHE A 14 15.89 23.82 36.93
N LYS A 15 15.16 24.23 37.98
CA LYS A 15 13.71 24.06 38.06
C LYS A 15 12.97 24.81 36.94
N LEU A 16 13.43 26.00 36.56
CA LEU A 16 12.86 26.76 35.44
C LEU A 16 13.05 25.99 34.14
N LYS A 17 14.28 25.54 33.83
CA LYS A 17 14.60 24.73 32.63
C LYS A 17 13.77 23.45 32.56
N LEU A 18 13.61 22.73 33.67
CA LEU A 18 12.74 21.54 33.75
C LEU A 18 11.26 21.86 33.49
N LYS A 19 10.76 23.01 33.97
CA LYS A 19 9.38 23.44 33.74
C LYS A 19 9.14 23.86 32.28
N THR A 20 10.12 24.52 31.66
CA THR A 20 10.08 24.88 30.23
C THR A 20 10.21 23.65 29.34
N GLN A 21 11.05 22.68 29.70
CA GLN A 21 11.21 21.43 28.96
C GLN A 21 9.98 20.52 29.10
N LYS A 22 9.36 20.45 30.30
CA LYS A 22 8.05 19.78 30.47
C LYS A 22 6.94 20.47 29.70
N ARG A 23 6.90 21.81 29.65
CA ARG A 23 5.93 22.56 28.82
C ARG A 23 6.19 22.39 27.33
N TYR A 24 7.44 22.27 26.90
CA TYR A 24 7.81 22.03 25.51
C TYR A 24 7.43 20.61 25.07
N ILE A 25 7.73 19.59 25.88
CA ILE A 25 7.33 18.19 25.66
C ILE A 25 5.80 18.06 25.70
N ALA A 26 5.13 18.68 26.67
CA ALA A 26 3.67 18.74 26.71
C ALA A 26 3.09 19.47 25.50
N SER A 27 3.72 20.55 25.02
CA SER A 27 3.30 21.26 23.81
C SER A 27 3.56 20.45 22.53
N LEU A 28 4.57 19.58 22.51
CA LEU A 28 4.87 18.66 21.41
C LEU A 28 3.89 17.49 21.39
N GLN A 29 3.53 16.95 22.56
CA GLN A 29 2.47 15.95 22.73
C GLN A 29 1.08 16.53 22.42
N PHE A 30 0.83 17.78 22.81
CA PHE A 30 -0.40 18.51 22.51
C PHE A 30 -0.47 18.90 21.02
N LYS A 31 0.65 19.30 20.39
CA LYS A 31 0.74 19.58 18.94
C LYS A 31 0.62 18.32 18.07
N THR A 32 1.06 17.15 18.56
CA THR A 32 0.81 15.86 17.89
C THR A 32 -0.63 15.39 18.07
N PHE A 33 -1.27 15.71 19.19
CA PHE A 33 -2.72 15.53 19.42
C PHE A 33 -3.59 16.50 18.57
N LEU A 34 -3.04 17.64 18.15
CA LEU A 34 -3.69 18.69 17.35
C LEU A 34 -3.55 18.56 15.82
N ARG A 35 -3.13 17.40 15.26
CA ARG A 35 -3.15 17.20 13.80
C ARG A 35 -4.59 16.98 13.30
N PRO A 36 -5.12 17.78 12.34
CA PRO A 36 -6.52 17.70 11.88
C PRO A 36 -6.94 16.29 11.41
N ARG A 37 -6.00 15.51 10.86
CA ARG A 37 -6.26 14.16 10.33
C ARG A 37 -6.64 13.13 11.40
N ARG A 38 -6.07 13.21 12.62
CA ARG A 38 -6.34 12.20 13.68
C ARG A 38 -7.72 12.39 14.30
N ARG A 39 -8.17 13.64 14.45
CA ARG A 39 -9.52 13.95 14.96
C ARG A 39 -10.62 13.48 14.01
N VAL A 40 -10.41 13.67 12.70
CA VAL A 40 -11.33 13.18 11.67
C VAL A 40 -11.43 11.65 11.72
N ALA A 41 -10.29 10.94 11.83
CA ALA A 41 -10.28 9.48 11.96
C ALA A 41 -11.02 8.97 13.20
N ILE A 42 -10.87 9.66 14.34
CA ILE A 42 -11.56 9.32 15.59
C ILE A 42 -13.07 9.54 15.45
N ALA A 43 -13.50 10.70 14.93
CA ALA A 43 -14.91 11.00 14.70
C ALA A 43 -15.56 10.03 13.70
N GLU A 44 -14.85 9.69 12.64
CA GLU A 44 -15.26 8.70 11.64
C GLU A 44 -15.40 7.31 12.27
N ALA A 45 -14.41 6.87 13.05
CA ALA A 45 -14.48 5.60 13.78
C ALA A 45 -15.66 5.54 14.76
N CYS A 46 -15.99 6.65 15.43
CA CYS A 46 -17.18 6.73 16.28
C CYS A 46 -18.47 6.53 15.49
N LEU A 47 -18.60 7.23 14.36
CA LEU A 47 -19.78 7.12 13.50
C LEU A 47 -19.90 5.70 12.91
N ILE A 48 -18.79 5.13 12.44
CA ILE A 48 -18.72 3.76 11.94
C ILE A 48 -19.16 2.76 13.03
N GLY A 49 -18.64 2.92 14.25
CA GLY A 49 -19.01 2.07 15.39
C GLY A 49 -20.51 2.15 15.70
N LEU A 50 -21.08 3.35 15.70
CA LEU A 50 -22.50 3.58 15.95
C LEU A 50 -23.38 2.89 14.89
N VAL A 51 -23.13 3.15 13.61
CA VAL A 51 -23.94 2.60 12.52
C VAL A 51 -23.76 1.08 12.38
N SER A 52 -22.55 0.57 12.58
CA SER A 52 -22.28 -0.88 12.59
C SER A 52 -22.98 -1.57 13.77
N GLY A 53 -22.97 -0.94 14.95
CA GLY A 53 -23.71 -1.39 16.14
C GLY A 53 -25.21 -1.46 15.89
N LEU A 54 -25.82 -0.38 15.38
CA LEU A 54 -27.24 -0.34 15.03
C LEU A 54 -27.62 -1.41 14.00
N SER A 55 -26.78 -1.61 12.98
CA SER A 55 -26.98 -2.64 11.97
C SER A 55 -26.93 -4.05 12.58
N GLY A 56 -26.01 -4.28 13.52
CA GLY A 56 -25.90 -5.53 14.27
C GLY A 56 -27.11 -5.81 15.15
N VAL A 57 -27.64 -4.78 15.82
CA VAL A 57 -28.88 -4.85 16.62
C VAL A 57 -30.08 -5.18 15.74
N LEU A 58 -30.25 -4.46 14.63
CA LEU A 58 -31.34 -4.69 13.68
C LEU A 58 -31.31 -6.15 13.19
N LEU A 59 -30.15 -6.65 12.77
CA LEU A 59 -30.01 -8.05 12.35
C LEU A 59 -30.34 -9.03 13.49
N LYS A 60 -29.87 -8.79 14.72
CA LYS A 60 -30.17 -9.64 15.89
C LYS A 60 -31.67 -9.70 16.17
N VAL A 61 -32.33 -8.54 16.28
CA VAL A 61 -33.74 -8.43 16.64
C VAL A 61 -34.63 -9.01 15.54
N SER A 62 -34.37 -8.70 14.27
CA SER A 62 -35.16 -9.20 13.15
C SER A 62 -35.03 -10.71 12.96
N VAL A 63 -33.82 -11.27 13.10
CA VAL A 63 -33.64 -12.74 13.05
C VAL A 63 -34.36 -13.42 14.22
N GLY A 64 -34.28 -12.86 15.42
CA GLY A 64 -34.98 -13.38 16.60
C GLY A 64 -36.50 -13.35 16.44
N ALA A 65 -37.05 -12.23 15.98
CA ALA A 65 -38.49 -12.09 15.73
C ALA A 65 -39.00 -13.05 14.65
N LEU A 66 -38.28 -13.18 13.53
CA LEU A 66 -38.66 -14.08 12.45
C LEU A 66 -38.52 -15.56 12.86
N GLY A 67 -37.49 -15.88 13.65
CA GLY A 67 -37.29 -17.20 14.23
C GLY A 67 -38.39 -17.58 15.22
N ALA A 68 -38.78 -16.66 16.11
CA ALA A 68 -39.88 -16.85 17.06
C ALA A 68 -41.21 -17.05 16.33
N TRP A 69 -41.49 -16.24 15.30
CA TRP A 69 -42.67 -16.40 14.46
C TRP A 69 -42.72 -17.77 13.77
N ARG A 70 -41.59 -18.23 13.20
CA ARG A 70 -41.45 -19.56 12.59
C ARG A 70 -41.74 -20.69 13.58
N VAL A 71 -41.20 -20.61 14.80
CA VAL A 71 -41.44 -21.63 15.84
C VAL A 71 -42.90 -21.59 16.30
N HIS A 72 -43.46 -20.39 16.51
CA HIS A 72 -44.87 -20.21 16.87
C HIS A 72 -45.82 -20.79 15.81
N ALA A 73 -45.55 -20.58 14.53
CA ALA A 73 -46.31 -21.17 13.44
C ALA A 73 -46.31 -22.72 13.46
N SER A 74 -45.21 -23.33 13.90
CA SER A 74 -45.09 -24.79 14.02
C SER A 74 -45.91 -25.41 15.17
N HIS A 75 -46.46 -24.58 16.07
CA HIS A 75 -47.40 -25.03 17.10
C HIS A 75 -48.86 -25.04 16.60
N PHE A 76 -49.21 -24.19 15.64
CA PHE A 76 -50.57 -24.16 15.06
C PHE A 76 -50.74 -25.08 13.86
N LEU A 77 -49.67 -25.29 13.10
CA LEU A 77 -49.67 -26.10 11.89
C LEU A 77 -48.63 -27.22 12.01
N PRO A 78 -48.82 -28.37 11.34
CA PRO A 78 -47.89 -29.49 11.45
C PRO A 78 -46.45 -29.10 11.10
N ALA A 79 -45.53 -29.29 12.05
CA ALA A 79 -44.14 -28.86 11.92
C ALA A 79 -43.42 -29.45 10.69
N TRP A 80 -43.77 -30.69 10.30
CA TRP A 80 -43.24 -31.39 9.13
C TRP A 80 -43.68 -30.78 7.78
N ILE A 81 -44.68 -29.89 7.77
CA ILE A 81 -45.07 -29.09 6.61
C ILE A 81 -44.48 -27.69 6.71
N VAL A 82 -44.68 -27.05 7.87
CA VAL A 82 -44.42 -25.61 8.04
C VAL A 82 -42.95 -25.27 8.03
N LEU A 83 -42.12 -26.03 8.73
CA LEU A 83 -40.69 -25.74 8.81
C LEU A 83 -39.98 -25.93 7.45
N PRO A 84 -40.23 -27.02 6.69
CA PRO A 84 -39.73 -27.14 5.32
C PRO A 84 -40.26 -26.06 4.38
N ALA A 85 -41.55 -25.70 4.46
CA ALA A 85 -42.15 -24.69 3.58
C ALA A 85 -41.58 -23.28 3.83
N ILE A 86 -41.41 -22.89 5.09
CA ILE A 86 -40.76 -21.62 5.47
C ILE A 86 -39.29 -21.64 5.04
N GLY A 87 -38.58 -22.74 5.30
CA GLY A 87 -37.19 -22.93 4.89
C GLY A 87 -37.00 -22.76 3.38
N LEU A 88 -37.85 -23.41 2.58
CA LEU A 88 -37.82 -23.33 1.12
C LEU A 88 -38.13 -21.92 0.60
N SER A 89 -39.22 -21.30 1.08
CA SER A 89 -39.67 -20.00 0.59
C SER A 89 -38.72 -18.85 0.97
N PHE A 90 -38.32 -18.75 2.24
CA PHE A 90 -37.39 -17.71 2.67
C PHE A 90 -35.96 -17.97 2.22
N GLY A 91 -35.56 -19.24 2.10
CA GLY A 91 -34.31 -19.63 1.48
C GLY A 91 -34.24 -19.19 0.01
N PHE A 92 -35.30 -19.42 -0.76
CA PHE A 92 -35.42 -18.96 -2.14
C PHE A 92 -35.33 -17.43 -2.23
N LEU A 93 -36.10 -16.71 -1.42
CA LEU A 93 -36.12 -15.25 -1.43
C LEU A 93 -34.76 -14.66 -1.04
N SER A 94 -34.09 -15.25 -0.04
CA SER A 94 -32.75 -14.85 0.37
C SER A 94 -31.72 -15.05 -0.75
N GLY A 95 -31.68 -16.24 -1.35
CA GLY A 95 -30.76 -16.54 -2.45
C GLY A 95 -31.04 -15.69 -3.69
N TRP A 96 -32.32 -15.45 -4.02
CA TRP A 96 -32.73 -14.56 -5.11
C TRP A 96 -32.27 -13.12 -4.89
N LEU A 97 -32.41 -12.60 -3.67
CA LEU A 97 -31.98 -11.23 -3.33
C LEU A 97 -30.47 -11.06 -3.52
N VAL A 98 -29.67 -12.02 -3.04
CA VAL A 98 -28.21 -12.02 -3.22
C VAL A 98 -27.85 -12.15 -4.69
N GLU A 99 -28.44 -13.11 -5.40
CA GLU A 99 -28.15 -13.41 -6.80
C GLU A 99 -28.44 -12.24 -7.74
N ARG A 100 -29.55 -11.53 -7.52
CA ARG A 100 -29.98 -10.42 -8.39
C ARG A 100 -29.42 -9.07 -7.98
N GLN A 101 -29.26 -8.79 -6.69
CA GLN A 101 -28.94 -7.45 -6.23
C GLN A 101 -27.48 -7.25 -5.83
N ALA A 102 -26.83 -8.22 -5.18
CA ALA A 102 -25.44 -8.08 -4.75
C ALA A 102 -24.81 -9.46 -4.52
N PRO A 103 -24.20 -10.08 -5.56
CA PRO A 103 -23.56 -11.40 -5.44
C PRO A 103 -22.47 -11.46 -4.36
N GLU A 104 -21.82 -10.32 -4.07
CA GLU A 104 -20.82 -10.16 -3.01
C GLU A 104 -21.40 -10.43 -1.61
N ALA A 105 -22.73 -10.31 -1.45
CA ALA A 105 -23.43 -10.60 -0.21
C ALA A 105 -23.59 -12.11 0.10
N ALA A 106 -23.11 -13.01 -0.76
CA ALA A 106 -23.14 -14.45 -0.52
C ALA A 106 -22.27 -14.90 0.67
N GLY A 107 -22.58 -16.09 1.24
CA GLY A 107 -21.77 -16.74 2.27
C GLY A 107 -21.57 -15.94 3.56
N SER A 108 -20.38 -16.00 4.17
CA SER A 108 -20.08 -15.29 5.43
C SER A 108 -19.88 -13.78 5.21
N GLY A 109 -19.22 -13.39 4.12
CA GLY A 109 -18.79 -12.01 3.86
C GLY A 109 -17.37 -11.69 4.36
N ILE A 110 -16.87 -12.38 5.39
CA ILE A 110 -15.49 -12.21 5.89
C ILE A 110 -14.43 -12.43 4.80
N PRO A 111 -14.51 -13.48 3.94
CA PRO A 111 -13.61 -13.62 2.80
C PRO A 111 -13.54 -12.35 1.95
N TYR A 112 -14.69 -11.82 1.54
CA TYR A 112 -14.77 -10.61 0.71
C TYR A 112 -14.18 -9.38 1.40
N VAL A 113 -14.43 -9.20 2.71
CA VAL A 113 -13.78 -8.14 3.49
C VAL A 113 -12.26 -8.32 3.50
N LYS A 114 -11.76 -9.53 3.75
CA LYS A 114 -10.33 -9.83 3.77
C LYS A 114 -9.67 -9.55 2.41
N ALA A 115 -10.33 -9.91 1.31
CA ALA A 115 -9.84 -9.64 -0.03
C ALA A 115 -9.90 -8.15 -0.39
N ALA A 116 -10.94 -7.41 0.00
CA ALA A 116 -10.99 -5.95 -0.15
C ALA A 116 -9.87 -5.25 0.63
N LEU A 117 -9.60 -5.71 1.87
CA LEU A 117 -8.47 -5.22 2.66
C LEU A 117 -7.12 -5.61 2.05
N ALA A 118 -7.04 -6.69 1.28
CA ALA A 118 -5.88 -7.05 0.48
C ALA A 118 -5.83 -6.35 -0.89
N GLN A 119 -6.64 -5.30 -1.09
CA GLN A 119 -6.69 -4.47 -2.30
C GLN A 119 -7.21 -5.18 -3.56
N PHE A 120 -7.90 -6.32 -3.42
CA PHE A 120 -8.67 -6.87 -4.52
C PHE A 120 -9.89 -5.98 -4.82
N PRO A 121 -10.28 -5.80 -6.09
CA PRO A 121 -11.37 -4.92 -6.50
C PRO A 121 -12.75 -5.53 -6.18
N ILE A 122 -13.07 -5.61 -4.89
CA ILE A 122 -14.36 -6.12 -4.38
C ILE A 122 -15.22 -4.95 -3.94
N ALA A 123 -16.47 -4.93 -4.40
CA ALA A 123 -17.41 -3.90 -4.01
C ALA A 123 -17.83 -4.07 -2.54
N LEU A 124 -17.48 -3.07 -1.71
CA LEU A 124 -18.01 -2.87 -0.37
C LEU A 124 -18.71 -1.51 -0.34
N ASN A 125 -20.04 -1.51 -0.38
CA ASN A 125 -20.85 -0.28 -0.40
C ASN A 125 -22.17 -0.48 0.34
N LEU A 126 -22.95 0.60 0.48
CA LEU A 126 -24.21 0.55 1.22
C LEU A 126 -25.22 -0.44 0.63
N ARG A 127 -25.25 -0.61 -0.70
CA ARG A 127 -26.13 -1.57 -1.38
C ARG A 127 -25.80 -3.00 -0.93
N VAL A 128 -24.53 -3.38 -0.90
CA VAL A 128 -24.08 -4.69 -0.41
C VAL A 128 -24.46 -4.87 1.06
N ALA A 129 -24.29 -3.82 1.89
CA ALA A 129 -24.69 -3.86 3.30
C ALA A 129 -26.19 -4.13 3.50
N ILE A 130 -27.06 -3.42 2.77
CA ILE A 130 -28.52 -3.59 2.85
C ILE A 130 -28.93 -4.97 2.36
N VAL A 131 -28.42 -5.41 1.20
CA VAL A 131 -28.72 -6.74 0.65
C VAL A 131 -28.27 -7.82 1.62
N LYS A 132 -27.06 -7.71 2.17
CA LYS A 132 -26.52 -8.66 3.15
C LYS A 132 -27.38 -8.74 4.41
N LEU A 133 -27.83 -7.60 4.92
CA LEU A 133 -28.67 -7.53 6.11
C LEU A 133 -30.02 -8.23 5.86
N LEU A 134 -30.74 -7.85 4.81
CA LEU A 134 -32.05 -8.43 4.47
C LEU A 134 -31.96 -9.92 4.13
N SER A 135 -30.98 -10.30 3.30
CA SER A 135 -30.81 -11.69 2.90
C SER A 135 -30.43 -12.58 4.08
N SER A 136 -29.62 -12.08 5.02
CA SER A 136 -29.26 -12.81 6.24
C SER A 136 -30.43 -12.90 7.23
N ILE A 137 -31.29 -11.88 7.33
CA ILE A 137 -32.54 -11.97 8.13
C ILE A 137 -33.40 -13.13 7.63
N LEU A 138 -33.64 -13.19 6.31
CA LEU A 138 -34.44 -14.24 5.69
C LEU A 138 -33.81 -15.62 5.85
N ALA A 139 -32.52 -15.75 5.53
CA ALA A 139 -31.81 -17.03 5.62
C ALA A 139 -31.78 -17.58 7.05
N LEU A 140 -31.34 -16.76 8.02
CA LEU A 140 -31.21 -17.20 9.42
C LEU A 140 -32.57 -17.37 10.10
N GLY A 141 -33.51 -16.45 9.85
CA GLY A 141 -34.87 -16.53 10.40
C GLY A 141 -35.69 -17.69 9.83
N SER A 142 -35.37 -18.19 8.63
CA SER A 142 -35.96 -19.41 8.08
C SER A 142 -35.57 -20.69 8.82
N GLY A 143 -34.50 -20.64 9.62
CA GLY A 143 -34.01 -21.78 10.39
C GLY A 143 -32.71 -22.41 9.89
N LEU A 144 -32.08 -21.86 8.84
CA LEU A 144 -30.76 -22.33 8.42
C LEU A 144 -29.76 -22.22 9.57
N THR A 145 -28.99 -23.29 9.79
CA THR A 145 -28.03 -23.43 10.89
C THR A 145 -26.73 -22.66 10.62
N LEU A 146 -26.84 -21.37 10.32
CA LEU A 146 -25.74 -20.43 10.15
C LEU A 146 -25.80 -19.35 11.25
N GLY A 147 -24.75 -18.54 11.37
CA GLY A 147 -24.62 -17.49 12.37
C GLY A 147 -24.73 -16.08 11.79
N ARG A 148 -25.25 -15.14 12.57
CA ARG A 148 -25.31 -13.71 12.18
C ARG A 148 -23.97 -12.98 12.19
N GLN A 149 -22.94 -13.52 12.85
CA GLN A 149 -21.70 -12.79 13.13
C GLN A 149 -20.84 -12.50 11.90
N GLY A 150 -20.80 -13.41 10.91
CA GLY A 150 -20.15 -13.13 9.63
C GLY A 150 -20.83 -11.96 8.89
N PRO A 151 -22.17 -12.02 8.72
CA PRO A 151 -22.94 -10.90 8.19
C PRO A 151 -22.74 -9.57 8.94
N THR A 152 -22.70 -9.53 10.28
CA THR A 152 -22.46 -8.27 10.99
C THR A 152 -21.10 -7.67 10.69
N VAL A 153 -20.04 -8.50 10.61
CA VAL A 153 -18.70 -8.08 10.19
C VAL A 153 -18.74 -7.50 8.77
N HIS A 154 -19.41 -8.19 7.84
CA HIS A 154 -19.49 -7.74 6.45
C HIS A 154 -20.28 -6.43 6.29
N VAL A 155 -21.43 -6.32 6.97
CA VAL A 155 -22.24 -5.09 6.97
C VAL A 155 -21.46 -3.94 7.58
N GLY A 156 -20.78 -4.15 8.71
CA GLY A 156 -19.92 -3.13 9.33
C GLY A 156 -18.80 -2.65 8.41
N ALA A 157 -18.13 -3.58 7.71
CA ALA A 157 -17.10 -3.26 6.72
C ALA A 157 -17.67 -2.48 5.52
N ALA A 158 -18.84 -2.86 5.01
CA ALA A 158 -19.49 -2.21 3.87
C ALA A 158 -20.02 -0.81 4.20
N VAL A 159 -20.58 -0.63 5.39
CA VAL A 159 -20.97 0.69 5.92
C VAL A 159 -19.74 1.57 6.09
N ALA A 160 -18.67 1.06 6.69
CA ALA A 160 -17.42 1.80 6.83
C ALA A 160 -16.83 2.19 5.47
N ALA A 161 -16.80 1.27 4.50
CA ALA A 161 -16.35 1.56 3.15
C ALA A 161 -17.15 2.70 2.52
N GLN A 162 -18.48 2.73 2.69
CA GLN A 162 -19.32 3.82 2.19
C GLN A 162 -19.03 5.15 2.90
N LEU A 163 -18.96 5.16 4.24
CA LEU A 163 -18.70 6.35 5.03
C LEU A 163 -17.32 6.95 4.72
N SER A 164 -16.30 6.12 4.55
CA SER A 164 -14.95 6.55 4.20
C SER A 164 -14.81 7.08 2.77
N HIS A 165 -15.80 6.86 1.89
CA HIS A 165 -15.85 7.54 0.59
C HIS A 165 -16.31 9.00 0.71
N TRP A 166 -17.12 9.34 1.72
CA TRP A 166 -17.59 10.70 1.95
C TRP A 166 -16.51 11.62 2.52
N VAL A 167 -15.42 11.03 3.06
CA VAL A 167 -14.26 11.77 3.55
C VAL A 167 -13.07 11.55 2.59
N PRO A 168 -12.46 12.61 2.03
CA PRO A 168 -11.30 12.49 1.15
C PRO A 168 -10.07 12.06 1.96
N THR A 169 -9.79 10.76 1.95
CA THR A 169 -8.77 10.09 2.77
C THR A 169 -7.87 9.21 1.92
N SER A 170 -6.66 8.89 2.41
CA SER A 170 -5.72 8.00 1.72
C SER A 170 -6.25 6.56 1.66
N PRO A 171 -5.81 5.74 0.69
CA PRO A 171 -6.20 4.33 0.60
C PRO A 171 -5.92 3.54 1.89
N ASP A 172 -4.79 3.81 2.56
CA ASP A 172 -4.45 3.17 3.84
C ASP A 172 -5.43 3.55 4.95
N HIS A 173 -5.82 4.83 5.04
CA HIS A 173 -6.83 5.28 6.00
C HIS A 173 -8.16 4.58 5.74
N ARG A 174 -8.60 4.50 4.48
CA ARG A 174 -9.84 3.80 4.10
C ARG A 174 -9.79 2.32 4.49
N ARG A 175 -8.67 1.65 4.21
CA ARG A 175 -8.44 0.26 4.60
C ARG A 175 -8.56 0.06 6.12
N GLN A 176 -7.99 0.97 6.91
CA GLN A 176 -8.08 0.94 8.37
C GLN A 176 -9.52 1.18 8.86
N MET A 177 -10.26 2.11 8.25
CA MET A 177 -11.66 2.37 8.61
C MET A 177 -12.57 1.19 8.27
N ILE A 178 -12.38 0.55 7.11
CA ILE A 178 -13.09 -0.67 6.72
C ILE A 178 -12.84 -1.78 7.74
N ALA A 179 -11.59 -1.98 8.14
CA ALA A 179 -11.24 -2.94 9.18
C ALA A 179 -11.86 -2.59 10.54
N ALA A 180 -11.85 -1.31 10.93
CA ALA A 180 -12.50 -0.84 12.16
C ALA A 180 -14.02 -1.09 12.14
N GLY A 181 -14.69 -0.89 11.00
CA GLY A 181 -16.10 -1.25 10.82
C GLY A 181 -16.35 -2.75 10.87
N ALA A 182 -15.46 -3.55 10.32
CA ALA A 182 -15.51 -5.01 10.42
C ALA A 182 -15.41 -5.48 11.88
N GLY A 183 -14.45 -4.93 12.65
CA GLY A 183 -14.32 -5.18 14.09
C GLY A 183 -15.51 -4.70 14.89
N ALA A 184 -16.07 -3.53 14.57
CA ALA A 184 -17.30 -3.03 15.18
C ALA A 184 -18.50 -3.95 14.92
N GLY A 185 -18.61 -4.50 13.71
CA GLY A 185 -19.60 -5.51 13.37
C GLY A 185 -19.41 -6.81 14.16
N LEU A 186 -18.16 -7.27 14.37
CA LEU A 186 -17.88 -8.44 15.21
C LEU A 186 -18.24 -8.17 16.68
N ALA A 187 -17.82 -7.02 17.19
CA ALA A 187 -18.03 -6.58 18.57
C ALA A 187 -19.53 -6.43 18.87
N ALA A 188 -20.30 -5.79 17.99
CA ALA A 188 -21.76 -5.74 18.10
C ALA A 188 -22.39 -7.14 18.00
N GLY A 189 -21.78 -8.02 17.21
CA GLY A 189 -22.16 -9.40 17.07
C GLY A 189 -22.12 -10.20 18.37
N PHE A 190 -20.99 -10.14 19.06
CA PHE A 190 -20.70 -10.92 20.27
C PHE A 190 -20.86 -10.18 21.58
N ASN A 191 -21.11 -8.88 21.53
CA ASN A 191 -20.93 -7.96 22.65
C ASN A 191 -19.51 -8.00 23.24
N ALA A 192 -18.52 -8.16 22.36
CA ALA A 192 -17.14 -8.47 22.70
C ALA A 192 -16.18 -7.48 21.99
N PRO A 193 -15.93 -6.29 22.58
CA PRO A 193 -15.16 -5.24 21.92
C PRO A 193 -13.67 -5.59 21.77
N ILE A 194 -13.03 -6.24 22.76
CA ILE A 194 -11.62 -6.62 22.67
C ILE A 194 -11.45 -7.71 21.61
N ALA A 195 -12.38 -8.68 21.56
CA ALA A 195 -12.41 -9.68 20.50
C ALA A 195 -12.52 -9.05 19.10
N GLY A 196 -13.32 -7.99 18.93
CA GLY A 196 -13.43 -7.21 17.70
C GLY A 196 -12.07 -6.67 17.20
N VAL A 197 -11.28 -6.12 18.13
CA VAL A 197 -9.95 -5.58 17.83
C VAL A 197 -8.96 -6.69 17.50
N LEU A 198 -8.93 -7.75 18.30
CA LEU A 198 -8.01 -8.87 18.10
C LEU A 198 -8.29 -9.63 16.81
N PHE A 199 -9.55 -9.74 16.41
CA PHE A 199 -9.92 -10.31 15.12
C PHE A 199 -9.36 -9.50 13.94
N ILE A 200 -9.33 -8.16 14.04
CA ILE A 200 -8.70 -7.32 13.02
C ILE A 200 -7.21 -7.64 12.91
N VAL A 201 -6.53 -7.73 14.05
CA VAL A 201 -5.09 -7.97 14.13
C VAL A 201 -4.73 -9.39 13.69
N GLU A 202 -5.45 -10.40 14.13
CA GLU A 202 -5.11 -11.81 13.92
C GLU A 202 -5.60 -12.32 12.55
N GLU A 203 -6.83 -11.95 12.13
CA GLU A 203 -7.48 -12.55 10.95
C GLU A 203 -7.62 -11.59 9.74
N LEU A 204 -7.82 -10.28 9.94
CA LEU A 204 -8.13 -9.36 8.82
C LEU A 204 -6.92 -8.62 8.22
N LEU A 205 -6.19 -7.84 9.02
CA LEU A 205 -5.15 -6.92 8.54
C LEU A 205 -3.73 -7.40 8.79
N GLN A 206 -3.48 -8.09 9.91
CA GLN A 206 -2.12 -8.45 10.36
C GLN A 206 -1.16 -7.24 10.41
N ASP A 207 -1.70 -6.05 10.65
CA ASP A 207 -0.96 -4.78 10.80
C ASP A 207 -1.22 -4.18 12.19
N LEU A 208 -0.15 -3.70 12.83
CA LEU A 208 -0.12 -3.16 14.19
C LEU A 208 0.21 -1.65 14.19
N SER A 209 -0.26 -0.90 13.20
CA SER A 209 -0.09 0.54 13.18
C SER A 209 -0.97 1.24 14.25
N ASP A 210 -0.41 2.26 14.92
CA ASP A 210 -1.05 2.99 16.02
C ASP A 210 -2.45 3.54 15.67
N LEU A 211 -2.64 3.95 14.41
CA LEU A 211 -3.92 4.48 13.92
C LEU A 211 -4.97 3.37 13.77
N THR A 212 -4.56 2.20 13.26
CA THR A 212 -5.42 1.02 13.10
C THR A 212 -5.91 0.54 14.45
N LEU A 213 -5.00 0.39 15.42
CA LEU A 213 -5.36 -0.08 16.75
C LEU A 213 -6.31 0.91 17.45
N GLY A 214 -5.99 2.21 17.43
CA GLY A 214 -6.82 3.22 18.10
C GLY A 214 -8.23 3.35 17.53
N THR A 215 -8.38 3.31 16.20
CA THR A 215 -9.69 3.42 15.55
C THR A 215 -10.50 2.12 15.63
N ALA A 216 -9.84 0.96 15.55
CA ALA A 216 -10.45 -0.34 15.78
C ALA A 216 -11.02 -0.47 17.20
N ILE A 217 -10.26 -0.07 18.23
CA ILE A 217 -10.72 -0.09 19.62
C ILE A 217 -11.96 0.78 19.78
N LEU A 218 -11.92 2.01 19.27
CA LEU A 218 -13.01 2.96 19.45
C LEU A 218 -14.30 2.52 18.73
N ALA A 219 -14.18 2.10 17.47
CA ALA A 219 -15.33 1.61 16.70
C ALA A 219 -15.92 0.32 17.31
N SER A 220 -15.05 -0.61 17.74
CA SER A 220 -15.47 -1.87 18.39
C SER A 220 -16.15 -1.63 19.72
N PHE A 221 -15.61 -0.74 20.54
CA PHE A 221 -16.21 -0.34 21.81
C PHE A 221 -17.61 0.26 21.60
N ILE A 222 -17.75 1.22 20.68
CA ILE A 222 -19.05 1.87 20.41
C ILE A 222 -20.05 0.86 19.84
N GLY A 223 -19.62 0.01 18.90
CA GLY A 223 -20.47 -1.04 18.34
C GLY A 223 -20.99 -2.01 19.40
N ALA A 224 -20.13 -2.44 20.33
CA ALA A 224 -20.53 -3.27 21.47
C ALA A 224 -21.48 -2.53 22.41
N VAL A 225 -21.18 -1.28 22.80
CA VAL A 225 -22.04 -0.48 23.69
C VAL A 225 -23.44 -0.31 23.09
N VAL A 226 -23.53 0.05 21.81
CA VAL A 226 -24.83 0.19 21.10
C VAL A 226 -25.58 -1.14 21.09
N SER A 227 -24.88 -2.24 20.80
CA SER A 227 -25.48 -3.58 20.83
C SER A 227 -25.98 -3.97 22.22
N ARG A 228 -25.25 -3.63 23.27
CA ARG A 228 -25.62 -3.92 24.66
C ARG A 228 -26.82 -3.10 25.13
N LEU A 229 -26.87 -1.81 24.78
CA LEU A 229 -27.93 -0.90 25.21
C LEU A 229 -29.26 -1.18 24.48
N LEU A 230 -29.20 -1.43 23.17
CA LEU A 230 -30.40 -1.55 22.33
C LEU A 230 -30.78 -3.00 22.00
N GLY A 231 -29.84 -3.94 22.04
CA GLY A 231 -30.03 -5.31 21.60
C GLY A 231 -30.60 -6.27 22.64
N GLY A 232 -30.88 -5.82 23.87
CA GLY A 232 -31.43 -6.65 24.96
C GLY A 232 -30.42 -7.65 25.58
N ARG A 233 -30.55 -7.89 26.89
CA ARG A 233 -29.60 -8.64 27.75
C ARG A 233 -29.77 -10.17 27.76
N SER A 234 -30.67 -10.75 26.96
CA SER A 234 -31.16 -12.12 27.19
C SER A 234 -30.08 -13.20 27.32
N LEU A 235 -29.05 -13.19 26.48
CA LEU A 235 -27.97 -14.20 26.52
C LEU A 235 -26.89 -13.92 27.58
N GLU A 236 -26.61 -12.64 27.89
CA GLU A 236 -25.62 -12.29 28.93
C GLU A 236 -26.12 -12.70 30.32
N LEU A 237 -27.41 -12.44 30.60
CA LEU A 237 -27.99 -12.71 31.92
C LEU A 237 -27.93 -14.20 32.27
N ASN A 238 -28.30 -15.07 31.34
CA ASN A 238 -28.37 -16.51 31.61
C ASN A 238 -26.98 -17.16 31.73
N LEU A 239 -26.00 -16.74 30.91
CA LEU A 239 -24.59 -17.14 31.06
C LEU A 239 -23.98 -16.70 32.40
N THR A 240 -24.28 -15.47 32.86
CA THR A 240 -23.82 -15.00 34.18
C THR A 240 -24.49 -15.74 35.34
N ILE A 241 -25.69 -16.29 35.14
CA ILE A 241 -26.42 -17.07 36.15
C ILE A 241 -25.94 -18.55 36.16
N THR A 242 -25.57 -19.12 35.01
CA THR A 242 -24.99 -20.49 34.93
C THR A 242 -23.48 -20.56 35.15
N ALA A 243 -22.79 -19.42 35.26
CA ALA A 243 -21.40 -19.33 35.74
C ALA A 243 -21.28 -19.63 37.26
N SER A 244 -22.03 -20.63 37.75
CA SER A 244 -21.80 -21.26 39.04
C SER A 244 -20.39 -21.84 39.06
N GLN A 245 -19.46 -21.05 39.62
CA GLN A 245 -18.08 -21.38 39.98
C GLN A 245 -17.36 -22.28 38.97
N SER A 246 -16.97 -21.72 37.81
CA SER A 246 -15.98 -22.42 37.00
C SER A 246 -14.69 -22.56 37.82
N SER A 247 -14.20 -23.79 37.90
CA SER A 247 -12.99 -24.14 38.63
C SER A 247 -12.00 -24.77 37.66
N PHE A 248 -10.72 -24.57 37.93
CA PHE A 248 -9.64 -25.18 37.18
C PHE A 248 -8.74 -25.92 38.16
N SER A 249 -8.55 -27.21 37.91
CA SER A 249 -7.65 -28.04 38.70
C SER A 249 -6.58 -28.70 37.81
N LEU A 250 -5.44 -29.04 38.41
CA LEU A 250 -4.32 -29.67 37.71
C LEU A 250 -4.73 -31.00 37.05
N GLN A 251 -5.64 -31.74 37.69
CA GLN A 251 -6.11 -33.05 37.23
C GLN A 251 -6.96 -32.98 35.95
N GLU A 252 -7.51 -31.81 35.62
CA GLU A 252 -8.32 -31.59 34.43
C GLU A 252 -7.49 -31.34 33.16
N ILE A 253 -6.20 -31.01 33.29
CA ILE A 253 -5.33 -30.68 32.15
C ILE A 253 -5.35 -31.76 31.06
N PRO A 254 -5.22 -33.07 31.36
CA PRO A 254 -5.29 -34.12 30.33
C PRO A 254 -6.61 -34.12 29.54
N PHE A 255 -7.73 -33.78 30.18
CA PHE A 255 -9.04 -33.72 29.53
C PHE A 255 -9.18 -32.46 28.67
N TYR A 256 -8.61 -31.33 29.06
CA TYR A 256 -8.52 -30.15 28.19
C TYR A 256 -7.61 -30.38 26.98
N LEU A 257 -6.51 -31.13 27.14
CA LEU A 257 -5.66 -31.56 26.02
C LEU A 257 -6.45 -32.49 25.07
N LEU A 258 -7.20 -33.45 25.61
CA LEU A 258 -8.07 -34.34 24.84
C LEU A 258 -9.15 -33.54 24.10
N LEU A 259 -9.83 -32.62 24.78
CA LEU A 259 -10.83 -31.72 24.19
C LEU A 259 -10.22 -30.92 23.03
N GLY A 260 -9.05 -30.31 23.24
CA GLY A 260 -8.33 -29.60 22.21
C GLY A 260 -8.01 -30.48 21.01
N ALA A 261 -7.52 -31.70 21.23
CA ALA A 261 -7.19 -32.64 20.17
C ALA A 261 -8.43 -33.07 19.36
N LEU A 262 -9.52 -33.41 20.03
CA LEU A 262 -10.79 -33.79 19.38
C LEU A 262 -11.39 -32.60 18.62
N ALA A 263 -11.41 -31.41 19.22
CA ALA A 263 -11.88 -30.18 18.57
C ALA A 263 -11.04 -29.85 17.33
N GLY A 264 -9.72 -30.00 17.42
CA GLY A 264 -8.78 -29.84 16.31
C GLY A 264 -9.07 -30.79 15.15
N LEU A 265 -9.26 -32.08 15.45
CA LEU A 265 -9.55 -33.12 14.45
C LEU A 265 -10.92 -32.90 13.79
N LEU A 266 -11.98 -32.77 14.59
CA LEU A 266 -13.34 -32.61 14.11
C LEU A 266 -13.54 -31.28 13.38
N GLY A 267 -12.89 -30.20 13.84
CA GLY A 267 -12.89 -28.89 13.17
C GLY A 267 -12.15 -28.90 11.83
N ALA A 268 -11.05 -29.66 11.71
CA ALA A 268 -10.38 -29.87 10.43
C ALA A 268 -11.24 -30.66 9.44
N TRP A 269 -11.91 -31.72 9.89
CA TRP A 269 -12.88 -32.45 9.07
C TRP A 269 -14.10 -31.61 8.72
N PHE A 270 -14.56 -30.76 9.63
CA PHE A 270 -15.66 -29.83 9.37
C PHE A 270 -15.29 -28.87 8.24
N SER A 271 -14.08 -28.33 8.29
CA SER A 271 -13.54 -27.48 7.23
C SER A 271 -13.46 -28.21 5.89
N LYS A 272 -12.98 -29.47 5.86
CA LYS A 272 -13.00 -30.30 4.64
C LYS A 272 -14.42 -30.58 4.14
N GLY A 273 -15.34 -30.88 5.05
CA GLY A 273 -16.76 -31.12 4.76
C GLY A 273 -17.44 -29.91 4.13
N ILE A 274 -17.08 -28.69 4.54
CA ILE A 274 -17.56 -27.46 3.91
C ILE A 274 -17.15 -27.44 2.43
N PHE A 275 -15.87 -27.69 2.11
CA PHE A 275 -15.43 -27.72 0.71
C PHE A 275 -16.05 -28.85 -0.10
N ALA A 276 -16.25 -30.03 0.50
CA ALA A 276 -16.97 -31.13 -0.14
C ALA A 276 -18.42 -30.73 -0.46
N SER A 277 -19.11 -30.08 0.48
CA SER A 277 -20.46 -29.54 0.29
C SER A 277 -20.51 -28.47 -0.81
N LEU A 278 -19.57 -27.50 -0.82
CA LEU A 278 -19.43 -26.53 -1.91
C LEU A 278 -19.22 -27.20 -3.28
N GLY A 279 -18.38 -28.25 -3.33
CA GLY A 279 -18.14 -29.04 -4.53
C GLY A 279 -19.41 -29.75 -5.02
N PHE A 280 -20.15 -30.36 -4.12
CA PHE A 280 -21.43 -31.01 -4.41
C PHE A 280 -22.46 -30.02 -4.98
N TYR A 281 -22.64 -28.85 -4.37
CA TYR A 281 -23.56 -27.86 -4.92
C TYR A 281 -23.14 -27.31 -6.30
N ARG A 282 -21.83 -27.31 -6.61
CA ARG A 282 -21.34 -26.95 -7.95
C ARG A 282 -21.69 -28.00 -9.01
N THR A 283 -21.78 -29.29 -8.66
CA THR A 283 -22.16 -30.34 -9.63
C THR A 283 -23.64 -30.30 -9.99
N LEU A 284 -24.50 -29.82 -9.08
CA LEU A 284 -25.95 -29.69 -9.30
C LEU A 284 -26.32 -28.59 -10.32
N LYS A 285 -25.41 -27.67 -10.67
CA LYS A 285 -25.62 -26.55 -11.62
C LYS A 285 -26.86 -25.68 -11.33
N LEU A 286 -27.32 -25.63 -10.08
CA LEU A 286 -28.47 -24.84 -9.68
C LEU A 286 -28.08 -23.37 -9.40
N PRO A 287 -28.94 -22.38 -9.74
CA PRO A 287 -28.77 -20.98 -9.35
C PRO A 287 -28.74 -20.82 -7.82
N LEU A 288 -28.20 -19.71 -7.32
CA LEU A 288 -28.02 -19.50 -5.87
C LEU A 288 -29.37 -19.54 -5.13
N SER A 289 -30.40 -18.91 -5.68
CA SER A 289 -31.78 -18.97 -5.17
C SER A 289 -32.27 -20.40 -4.88
N GLN A 290 -32.11 -21.32 -5.83
CA GLN A 290 -32.54 -22.70 -5.67
C GLN A 290 -31.66 -23.49 -4.71
N ARG A 291 -30.34 -23.25 -4.69
CA ARG A 291 -29.43 -23.90 -3.73
C ARG A 291 -29.78 -23.56 -2.29
N VAL A 292 -30.03 -22.29 -2.00
CA VAL A 292 -30.41 -21.83 -0.66
C VAL A 292 -31.81 -22.31 -0.28
N ALA A 293 -32.76 -22.34 -1.23
CA ALA A 293 -34.08 -22.94 -1.02
C ALA A 293 -34.01 -24.43 -0.65
N LEU A 294 -33.20 -25.21 -1.38
CA LEU A 294 -32.99 -26.63 -1.11
C LEU A 294 -32.35 -26.85 0.27
N ALA A 295 -31.34 -26.06 0.63
CA ALA A 295 -30.74 -26.12 1.96
C ALA A 295 -31.77 -25.81 3.05
N GLY A 296 -32.61 -24.79 2.85
CA GLY A 296 -33.69 -24.43 3.78
C GLY A 296 -34.73 -25.53 3.92
N LEU A 297 -35.11 -26.18 2.82
CA LEU A 297 -36.00 -27.35 2.82
C LEU A 297 -35.41 -28.50 3.64
N ILE A 298 -34.16 -28.87 3.37
CA ILE A 298 -33.45 -29.96 4.06
C ILE A 298 -33.34 -29.66 5.56
N SER A 299 -32.94 -28.45 5.93
CA SER A 299 -32.88 -28.02 7.33
C SER A 299 -34.26 -28.06 8.00
N GLY A 300 -35.31 -27.60 7.32
CA GLY A 300 -36.67 -27.63 7.82
C GLY A 300 -37.16 -29.06 8.07
N ILE A 301 -36.88 -30.00 7.17
CA ILE A 301 -37.24 -31.43 7.32
C ILE A 301 -36.50 -32.03 8.51
N ALA A 302 -35.18 -31.85 8.57
CA ALA A 302 -34.35 -32.42 9.62
C ALA A 302 -34.77 -31.91 11.01
N ILE A 303 -35.03 -30.60 11.15
CA ILE A 303 -35.47 -29.99 12.41
C ILE A 303 -36.89 -30.44 12.77
N ALA A 304 -37.79 -30.63 11.79
CA ALA A 304 -39.16 -31.09 12.06
C ALA A 304 -39.22 -32.52 12.60
N LEU A 305 -38.26 -33.38 12.24
CA LEU A 305 -38.14 -34.75 12.74
C LEU A 305 -37.55 -34.84 14.15
N LEU A 306 -36.96 -33.76 14.65
CA LEU A 306 -36.35 -33.70 15.97
C LEU A 306 -37.34 -33.21 17.05
N PRO A 307 -37.02 -33.46 18.34
CA PRO A 307 -37.81 -32.94 19.46
C PRO A 307 -38.05 -31.43 19.39
N GLU A 308 -39.14 -30.94 19.98
CA GLU A 308 -39.52 -29.53 19.87
C GLU A 308 -38.44 -28.55 20.36
N SER A 309 -37.61 -28.98 21.32
CA SER A 309 -36.46 -28.23 21.81
C SER A 309 -35.40 -27.91 20.75
N PHE A 310 -35.37 -28.64 19.61
CA PHE A 310 -34.49 -28.35 18.47
C PHE A 310 -35.05 -27.31 17.51
N ARG A 311 -36.35 -26.99 17.59
CA ARG A 311 -36.99 -26.05 16.66
C ARG A 311 -36.49 -24.63 16.87
N ASP A 312 -36.09 -24.28 18.09
CA ASP A 312 -35.48 -23.01 18.41
C ASP A 312 -33.93 -23.11 18.42
N ASN A 313 -33.29 -22.51 17.42
CA ASN A 313 -31.82 -22.45 17.33
C ASN A 313 -31.18 -21.64 18.47
N THR A 314 -31.89 -20.63 19.00
CA THR A 314 -31.41 -19.84 20.13
C THR A 314 -31.51 -20.63 21.44
N GLY A 315 -32.67 -21.25 21.71
CA GLY A 315 -32.87 -22.15 22.84
C GLY A 315 -31.94 -23.36 22.83
N LEU A 316 -31.72 -24.01 21.68
CA LEU A 316 -30.79 -25.14 21.56
C LEU A 316 -29.36 -24.76 21.95
N ARG A 317 -28.90 -23.57 21.52
CA ARG A 317 -27.59 -23.06 21.91
C ARG A 317 -27.49 -22.85 23.42
N GLU A 318 -28.50 -22.22 24.00
CA GLU A 318 -28.53 -21.95 25.44
C GLU A 318 -28.55 -23.25 26.24
N PHE A 319 -29.38 -24.21 25.85
CA PHE A 319 -29.52 -25.52 26.49
C PHE A 319 -28.24 -26.38 26.45
N LEU A 320 -27.45 -26.30 25.37
CA LEU A 320 -26.15 -26.97 25.29
C LEU A 320 -25.06 -26.30 26.15
N VAL A 321 -25.19 -24.99 26.37
CA VAL A 321 -24.24 -24.21 27.15
C VAL A 321 -24.50 -24.33 28.65
N THR A 322 -25.76 -24.39 29.08
CA THR A 322 -26.13 -24.58 30.49
C THR A 322 -25.75 -25.96 31.02
N GLY A 323 -25.56 -26.94 30.13
CA GLY A 323 -25.04 -28.26 30.50
C GLY A 323 -26.04 -29.16 31.23
N GLU A 324 -27.33 -28.92 31.03
CA GLU A 324 -28.42 -29.70 31.64
C GLU A 324 -28.92 -30.85 30.75
N ALA A 325 -28.37 -30.97 29.54
CA ALA A 325 -28.82 -31.93 28.54
C ALA A 325 -28.27 -33.35 28.77
N ALA A 326 -29.09 -34.38 28.55
CA ALA A 326 -28.59 -35.76 28.51
C ALA A 326 -27.55 -35.94 27.38
N TRP A 327 -26.55 -36.81 27.59
CA TRP A 327 -25.47 -37.01 26.62
C TRP A 327 -26.00 -37.44 25.24
N GLN A 328 -27.08 -38.24 25.18
CA GLN A 328 -27.72 -38.67 23.93
C GLN A 328 -28.26 -37.47 23.14
N PHE A 329 -28.93 -36.56 23.85
CA PHE A 329 -29.49 -35.35 23.26
C PHE A 329 -28.37 -34.47 22.69
N THR A 330 -27.30 -34.26 23.45
CA THR A 330 -26.14 -33.47 23.03
C THR A 330 -25.43 -34.10 21.82
N THR A 331 -25.27 -35.42 21.79
CA THR A 331 -24.67 -36.10 20.62
C THR A 331 -25.53 -35.94 19.36
N ILE A 332 -26.85 -36.15 19.46
CA ILE A 332 -27.77 -35.95 18.34
C ILE A 332 -27.72 -34.49 17.87
N ALA A 333 -27.74 -33.54 18.82
CA ALA A 333 -27.64 -32.12 18.52
C ALA A 333 -26.35 -31.76 17.78
N PHE A 334 -25.22 -32.28 18.27
CA PHE A 334 -23.93 -32.06 17.64
C PHE A 334 -23.93 -32.59 16.21
N VAL A 335 -24.36 -33.83 15.98
CA VAL A 335 -24.34 -34.46 14.65
C VAL A 335 -25.26 -33.74 13.67
N VAL A 336 -26.50 -33.44 14.08
CA VAL A 336 -27.47 -32.75 13.22
C VAL A 336 -26.97 -31.34 12.90
N GLN A 337 -26.55 -30.58 13.91
CA GLN A 337 -26.02 -29.23 13.72
C GLN A 337 -24.79 -29.24 12.80
N TYR A 338 -23.91 -30.24 12.96
CA TYR A 338 -22.73 -30.40 12.13
C TYR A 338 -23.12 -30.57 10.65
N ILE A 339 -24.00 -31.54 10.36
CA ILE A 339 -24.45 -31.84 8.99
C ILE A 339 -25.22 -30.67 8.39
N LEU A 340 -26.20 -30.11 9.11
CA LEU A 340 -27.01 -29.01 8.59
C LEU A 340 -26.16 -27.77 8.31
N THR A 341 -25.12 -27.50 9.11
CA THR A 341 -24.21 -26.39 8.84
C THR A 341 -23.40 -26.61 7.57
N LEU A 342 -22.97 -27.85 7.28
CA LEU A 342 -22.33 -28.18 6.00
C LEU A 342 -23.25 -27.95 4.81
N VAL A 343 -24.51 -28.39 4.92
CA VAL A 343 -25.54 -28.20 3.87
C VAL A 343 -25.83 -26.72 3.66
N ALA A 344 -26.05 -25.97 4.73
CA ALA A 344 -26.36 -24.54 4.67
C ALA A 344 -25.18 -23.72 4.12
N CYS A 345 -23.95 -23.96 4.60
CA CYS A 345 -22.77 -23.24 4.13
C CYS A 345 -22.45 -23.56 2.66
N GLY A 346 -22.53 -24.84 2.26
CA GLY A 346 -22.25 -25.26 0.89
C GLY A 346 -23.21 -24.68 -0.15
N SER A 347 -24.45 -24.39 0.25
CA SER A 347 -25.43 -23.75 -0.64
C SER A 347 -25.04 -22.33 -1.08
N GLY A 348 -24.13 -21.68 -0.34
CA GLY A 348 -23.78 -20.26 -0.53
C GLY A 348 -24.69 -19.28 0.21
N ALA A 349 -25.60 -19.77 1.06
CA ALA A 349 -26.52 -18.97 1.84
C ALA A 349 -25.82 -17.85 2.63
N PRO A 350 -26.41 -16.65 2.73
CA PRO A 350 -25.85 -15.55 3.49
C PRO A 350 -25.91 -15.87 5.00
N GLY A 351 -24.74 -16.13 5.58
CA GLY A 351 -24.60 -16.51 6.98
C GLY A 351 -23.14 -16.86 7.32
N GLY A 352 -22.77 -16.66 8.58
CA GLY A 352 -21.43 -16.88 9.10
C GLY A 352 -21.28 -18.23 9.83
N LEU A 353 -20.05 -18.66 10.05
CA LEU A 353 -19.75 -19.95 10.67
C LEU A 353 -19.40 -19.87 12.15
N PHE A 354 -19.18 -18.67 12.67
CA PHE A 354 -18.86 -18.40 14.07
C PHE A 354 -19.84 -19.05 15.06
N SER A 355 -21.13 -18.76 14.95
CA SER A 355 -22.11 -19.31 15.92
C SER A 355 -22.22 -20.83 15.84
N PRO A 356 -22.34 -21.45 14.66
CA PRO A 356 -22.33 -22.92 14.55
C PRO A 356 -21.07 -23.56 15.12
N SER A 357 -19.87 -23.02 14.87
CA SER A 357 -18.63 -23.57 15.43
C SER A 357 -18.56 -23.47 16.95
N LEU A 358 -19.09 -22.39 17.54
CA LEU A 358 -19.17 -22.25 18.99
C LEU A 358 -20.17 -23.27 19.58
N ILE A 359 -21.33 -23.45 18.95
CA ILE A 359 -22.34 -24.44 19.39
C ILE A 359 -21.77 -25.87 19.31
N LEU A 360 -21.11 -26.22 18.20
CA LEU A 360 -20.45 -27.52 18.05
C LEU A 360 -19.36 -27.71 19.10
N GLY A 361 -18.56 -26.67 19.35
CA GLY A 361 -17.56 -26.69 20.40
C GLY A 361 -18.15 -26.87 21.79
N SER A 362 -19.26 -26.19 22.09
CA SER A 362 -20.01 -26.35 23.33
C SER A 362 -20.51 -27.77 23.53
N GLY A 363 -21.15 -28.37 22.52
CA GLY A 363 -21.60 -29.76 22.58
C GLY A 363 -20.45 -30.76 22.77
N LEU A 364 -19.35 -30.60 22.03
CA LEU A 364 -18.16 -31.45 22.17
C LEU A 364 -17.52 -31.31 23.56
N GLY A 365 -17.36 -30.06 24.01
CA GLY A 365 -16.87 -29.72 25.34
C GLY A 365 -17.70 -30.37 26.43
N TYR A 366 -19.03 -30.22 26.35
CA TYR A 366 -19.95 -30.84 27.29
C TYR A 366 -19.81 -32.36 27.36
N LEU A 367 -19.69 -33.05 26.22
CA LEU A 367 -19.47 -34.50 26.19
C LEU A 367 -18.14 -34.92 26.84
N VAL A 368 -17.06 -34.16 26.61
CA VAL A 368 -15.77 -34.42 27.29
C VAL A 368 -15.87 -34.11 28.78
N GLY A 369 -16.62 -33.08 29.16
CA GLY A 369 -16.89 -32.73 30.56
C GLY A 369 -17.65 -33.83 31.29
N LEU A 370 -18.67 -34.43 30.67
CA LEU A 370 -19.38 -35.59 31.21
C LEU A 370 -18.45 -36.80 31.38
N LEU A 371 -17.57 -37.04 30.39
CA LEU A 371 -16.56 -38.11 30.49
C LEU A 371 -15.60 -37.86 31.67
N GLN A 372 -15.18 -36.62 31.86
CA GLN A 372 -14.29 -36.24 32.95
C GLN A 372 -14.98 -36.36 34.32
N GLN A 373 -16.23 -35.89 34.42
CA GLN A 373 -17.02 -36.03 35.64
C GLN A 373 -17.26 -37.50 35.99
N ALA A 374 -17.52 -38.35 35.00
CA ALA A 374 -17.70 -39.79 35.20
C ALA A 374 -16.40 -40.52 35.62
N THR A 375 -15.23 -39.98 35.29
CA THR A 375 -13.93 -40.64 35.56
C THR A 375 -13.23 -40.13 36.82
N LEU A 376 -13.26 -38.82 37.07
CA LEU A 376 -12.57 -38.20 38.21
C LEU A 376 -13.52 -37.71 39.31
N GLY A 377 -14.84 -37.63 39.06
CA GLY A 377 -15.82 -37.14 40.03
C GLY A 377 -15.70 -35.66 40.39
N VAL A 378 -14.82 -34.92 39.71
CA VAL A 378 -14.57 -33.48 39.89
C VAL A 378 -14.85 -32.74 38.59
N GLY A 379 -14.88 -31.40 38.61
CA GLY A 379 -15.07 -30.59 37.41
C GLY A 379 -16.54 -30.36 37.02
N SER A 380 -16.77 -29.29 36.27
CA SER A 380 -18.11 -28.90 35.79
C SER A 380 -18.21 -29.09 34.27
N PRO A 381 -19.17 -29.88 33.76
CA PRO A 381 -19.39 -30.02 32.32
C PRO A 381 -19.64 -28.68 31.60
N ALA A 382 -20.19 -27.68 32.30
CA ALA A 382 -20.36 -26.33 31.76
C ALA A 382 -19.02 -25.64 31.47
N THR A 383 -18.00 -25.80 32.34
CA THR A 383 -16.64 -25.29 32.12
C THR A 383 -16.03 -25.87 30.84
N TYR A 384 -16.20 -27.18 30.62
CA TYR A 384 -15.72 -27.84 29.40
C TYR A 384 -16.50 -27.42 28.16
N SER A 385 -17.81 -27.20 28.28
CA SER A 385 -18.65 -26.64 27.21
C SER A 385 -18.08 -25.29 26.73
N LEU A 386 -17.79 -24.38 27.67
CA LEU A 386 -17.20 -23.07 27.36
C LEU A 386 -15.78 -23.19 26.77
N ALA A 387 -14.92 -24.04 27.34
CA ALA A 387 -13.59 -24.32 26.78
C ALA A 387 -13.68 -24.89 25.35
N GLY A 388 -14.65 -25.77 25.11
CA GLY A 388 -14.91 -26.42 23.83
C GLY A 388 -15.37 -25.43 22.77
N MET A 389 -16.17 -24.42 23.12
CA MET A 389 -16.54 -23.32 22.22
C MET A 389 -15.30 -22.68 21.60
N GLY A 390 -14.34 -22.27 22.44
CA GLY A 390 -13.09 -21.66 22.02
C GLY A 390 -12.23 -22.62 21.20
N ALA A 391 -12.10 -23.87 21.66
CA ALA A 391 -11.28 -24.89 21.00
C ALA A 391 -11.77 -25.21 19.58
N PHE A 392 -13.07 -25.48 19.38
CA PHE A 392 -13.60 -25.83 18.07
C PHE A 392 -13.62 -24.62 17.12
N PHE A 393 -13.97 -23.43 17.62
CA PHE A 393 -13.88 -22.21 16.83
C PHE A 393 -12.44 -21.93 16.40
N CYS A 394 -11.46 -22.14 17.27
CA CYS A 394 -10.04 -22.01 16.95
C CYS A 394 -9.59 -22.99 15.85
N ALA A 395 -10.06 -24.25 15.87
CA ALA A 395 -9.76 -25.21 14.81
C ALA A 395 -10.21 -24.74 13.42
N VAL A 396 -11.35 -24.05 13.34
CA VAL A 396 -11.98 -23.61 12.09
C VAL A 396 -11.43 -22.26 11.63
N ALA A 397 -11.37 -21.29 12.55
CA ALA A 397 -10.95 -19.92 12.26
C ALA A 397 -9.43 -19.74 12.23
N LYS A 398 -8.66 -20.61 12.90
CA LYS A 398 -7.20 -20.49 13.07
C LYS A 398 -6.75 -19.19 13.74
N ALA A 399 -7.57 -18.70 14.67
CA ALA A 399 -7.36 -17.47 15.43
C ALA A 399 -7.41 -17.75 16.94
N PRO A 400 -6.36 -18.35 17.54
CA PRO A 400 -6.36 -18.75 18.94
C PRO A 400 -6.62 -17.61 19.91
N ILE A 401 -6.01 -16.44 19.71
CA ILE A 401 -6.14 -15.31 20.64
C ILE A 401 -7.58 -14.79 20.60
N THR A 402 -8.10 -14.55 19.40
CA THR A 402 -9.49 -14.11 19.19
C THR A 402 -10.48 -15.12 19.77
N SER A 403 -10.24 -16.42 19.60
CA SER A 403 -11.11 -17.48 20.12
C SER A 403 -11.22 -17.45 21.64
N ILE A 404 -10.08 -17.33 22.33
CA ILE A 404 -10.02 -17.24 23.81
C ILE A 404 -10.76 -15.98 24.27
N VAL A 405 -10.48 -14.83 23.66
CA VAL A 405 -11.04 -13.55 24.10
C VAL A 405 -12.53 -13.44 23.81
N ILE A 406 -13.05 -14.01 22.71
CA ILE A 406 -14.51 -14.06 22.47
C ILE A 406 -15.21 -14.78 23.63
N VAL A 407 -14.75 -15.97 23.99
CA VAL A 407 -15.42 -16.75 25.05
C VAL A 407 -15.24 -16.05 26.40
N PHE A 408 -14.03 -15.58 26.71
CA PHE A 408 -13.76 -14.84 27.94
C PHE A 408 -14.60 -13.56 28.08
N GLU A 409 -14.74 -12.73 27.04
CA GLU A 409 -15.56 -11.51 27.12
C GLU A 409 -17.05 -11.83 27.25
N MET A 410 -17.52 -12.91 26.62
CA MET A 410 -18.90 -13.35 26.73
C MET A 410 -19.27 -13.89 28.12
N THR A 411 -18.32 -14.51 28.84
CA THR A 411 -18.56 -15.11 30.15
C THR A 411 -18.12 -14.22 31.31
N MET A 412 -17.16 -13.32 31.07
CA MET A 412 -16.49 -12.48 32.08
C MET A 412 -15.84 -13.27 33.22
N ASP A 413 -15.45 -14.53 32.96
CA ASP A 413 -14.87 -15.42 33.96
C ASP A 413 -13.40 -15.70 33.68
N PHE A 414 -12.53 -15.22 34.58
CA PHE A 414 -11.08 -15.38 34.47
C PHE A 414 -10.61 -16.83 34.66
N ASN A 415 -11.35 -17.68 35.39
CA ASN A 415 -10.97 -19.07 35.61
C ASN A 415 -11.01 -19.90 34.31
N LEU A 416 -11.78 -19.45 33.31
CA LEU A 416 -11.86 -20.10 32.00
C LEU A 416 -10.67 -19.83 31.08
N VAL A 417 -9.86 -18.80 31.37
CA VAL A 417 -8.79 -18.38 30.47
C VAL A 417 -7.76 -19.50 30.27
N LEU A 418 -7.36 -20.20 31.34
CA LEU A 418 -6.40 -21.32 31.26
C LEU A 418 -6.95 -22.52 30.46
N PRO A 419 -8.15 -23.07 30.76
CA PRO A 419 -8.81 -24.06 29.93
C PRO A 419 -8.90 -23.68 28.45
N LEU A 420 -9.32 -22.44 28.17
CA LEU A 420 -9.45 -21.90 26.81
C LEU A 420 -8.11 -21.85 26.10
N MET A 421 -7.05 -21.41 26.77
CA MET A 421 -5.69 -21.38 26.21
C MET A 421 -5.21 -22.78 25.84
N ILE A 422 -5.31 -23.75 26.76
CA ILE A 422 -4.88 -25.13 26.53
C ILE A 422 -5.67 -25.73 25.36
N GLY A 423 -7.01 -25.70 25.44
CA GLY A 423 -7.88 -26.29 24.43
C GLY A 423 -7.71 -25.64 23.05
N SER A 424 -7.67 -24.29 22.98
CA SER A 424 -7.55 -23.57 21.71
C SER A 424 -6.19 -23.73 21.05
N VAL A 425 -5.09 -23.71 21.81
CA VAL A 425 -3.74 -23.88 21.26
C VAL A 425 -3.54 -25.32 20.75
N VAL A 426 -3.94 -26.33 21.53
CA VAL A 426 -3.85 -27.73 21.07
C VAL A 426 -4.71 -27.96 19.84
N SER A 427 -5.95 -27.45 19.86
CA SER A 427 -6.87 -27.52 18.72
C SER A 427 -6.31 -26.87 17.46
N TYR A 428 -5.68 -25.70 17.60
CA TYR A 428 -4.95 -25.04 16.51
C TYR A 428 -3.85 -25.93 15.95
N LEU A 429 -2.95 -26.44 16.80
CA LEU A 429 -1.80 -27.26 16.39
C LEU A 429 -2.23 -28.54 15.68
N VAL A 430 -3.26 -29.21 16.18
CA VAL A 430 -3.81 -30.43 15.57
C VAL A 430 -4.47 -30.12 14.22
N SER A 431 -5.33 -29.10 14.19
CA SER A 431 -6.01 -28.70 12.95
C SER A 431 -5.02 -28.23 11.88
N GLU A 432 -3.93 -27.53 12.24
CA GLU A 432 -2.93 -27.00 11.30
C GLU A 432 -2.12 -28.08 10.60
N LYS A 433 -1.92 -29.24 11.25
CA LYS A 433 -1.31 -30.40 10.61
C LYS A 433 -2.19 -31.02 9.53
N ILE A 434 -3.51 -30.99 9.68
CA ILE A 434 -4.47 -31.64 8.78
C ILE A 434 -4.92 -30.70 7.66
N THR A 435 -5.23 -29.46 8.01
CA THR A 435 -5.69 -28.41 7.10
C THR A 435 -4.95 -27.12 7.44
N ARG A 436 -4.04 -26.71 6.54
CA ARG A 436 -3.24 -25.49 6.68
C ARG A 436 -4.07 -24.24 6.40
N GLY A 437 -3.84 -23.19 7.17
CA GLY A 437 -4.48 -21.89 7.00
C GLY A 437 -5.94 -21.82 7.48
N SER A 438 -6.45 -20.59 7.66
CA SER A 438 -7.82 -20.35 8.11
C SER A 438 -8.85 -20.78 7.07
N LEU A 439 -10.03 -21.23 7.53
CA LEU A 439 -11.14 -21.57 6.63
C LEU A 439 -11.47 -20.40 5.70
N TYR A 440 -11.43 -19.17 6.20
CA TYR A 440 -11.71 -17.97 5.42
C TYR A 440 -10.69 -17.72 4.31
N SER A 441 -9.41 -18.01 4.55
CA SER A 441 -8.36 -17.91 3.53
C SER A 441 -8.56 -18.96 2.44
N ARG A 442 -8.91 -20.19 2.81
CA ARG A 442 -9.20 -21.26 1.84
C ARG A 442 -10.49 -21.02 1.05
N LEU A 443 -11.49 -20.39 1.65
CA LEU A 443 -12.71 -19.95 0.94
C LEU A 443 -12.39 -18.88 -0.12
N LEU A 444 -11.38 -18.03 0.11
CA LEU A 444 -10.88 -17.10 -0.91
C LEU A 444 -10.17 -17.82 -2.05
N GLU A 445 -9.25 -18.73 -1.73
CA GLU A 445 -8.54 -19.55 -2.72
C GLU A 445 -9.53 -20.34 -3.59
N TRP A 446 -10.57 -20.90 -2.97
CA TRP A 446 -11.65 -21.61 -3.68
C TRP A 446 -12.45 -20.73 -4.66
N ASN A 447 -12.47 -19.42 -4.43
CA ASN A 447 -13.06 -18.42 -5.31
C ASN A 447 -12.02 -17.81 -6.28
N GLY A 448 -10.82 -18.39 -6.37
CA GLY A 448 -9.74 -17.94 -7.24
C GLY A 448 -8.93 -16.76 -6.71
N ILE A 449 -9.20 -16.30 -5.49
CA ILE A 449 -8.52 -15.15 -4.88
C ILE A 449 -7.38 -15.68 -4.01
N HIS A 450 -6.14 -15.53 -4.50
CA HIS A 450 -4.94 -15.95 -3.78
C HIS A 450 -4.33 -14.74 -3.08
N LEU A 451 -4.42 -14.72 -1.75
CA LEU A 451 -3.73 -13.71 -0.95
C LEU A 451 -2.26 -14.11 -0.85
N GLU A 452 -1.38 -13.46 -1.62
CA GLU A 452 0.04 -13.58 -1.39
C GLU A 452 0.34 -13.03 0.02
N LYS A 453 0.67 -13.91 0.97
CA LYS A 453 1.35 -13.47 2.18
C LYS A 453 2.65 -12.83 1.71
N LYS A 454 2.69 -11.48 1.70
CA LYS A 454 3.96 -10.77 1.58
C LYS A 454 4.91 -11.46 2.57
N PRO A 455 6.06 -11.97 2.12
CA PRO A 455 7.07 -12.40 3.07
C PRO A 455 7.26 -11.23 4.02
N THR A 456 7.25 -11.48 5.33
CA THR A 456 7.69 -10.48 6.30
C THR A 456 8.99 -9.86 5.78
N THR A 457 9.21 -8.58 6.03
CA THR A 457 10.42 -7.86 5.58
C THR A 457 11.70 -8.66 5.91
N ASP A 458 11.65 -9.44 7.00
CA ASP A 458 12.66 -10.43 7.40
C ASP A 458 12.91 -11.51 6.34
N GLY A 459 11.90 -12.10 5.70
CA GLY A 459 12.05 -13.11 4.65
C GLY A 459 12.55 -12.57 3.31
N LEU A 460 12.25 -11.30 2.98
CA LEU A 460 12.73 -10.67 1.74
C LEU A 460 14.22 -10.32 1.81
N LEU A 461 14.69 -9.86 2.97
CA LEU A 461 16.10 -9.55 3.26
C LEU A 461 16.92 -10.81 3.63
N ALA A 462 16.30 -11.83 4.24
CA ALA A 462 16.97 -13.09 4.55
C ALA A 462 17.34 -13.89 3.29
N ASN A 463 16.58 -13.74 2.20
CA ASN A 463 16.82 -14.47 0.95
C ASN A 463 17.82 -13.81 -0.01
N LEU A 464 18.25 -12.57 0.26
CA LEU A 464 19.25 -11.86 -0.55
C LEU A 464 20.61 -11.91 0.15
N LYS A 465 21.67 -12.12 -0.63
CA LYS A 465 23.04 -12.16 -0.12
C LYS A 465 23.75 -10.84 -0.35
N ALA A 466 24.83 -10.61 0.39
CA ALA A 466 25.68 -9.43 0.22
C ALA A 466 26.24 -9.33 -1.21
N GLU A 467 26.59 -10.46 -1.84
CA GLU A 467 27.10 -10.51 -3.22
C GLU A 467 26.09 -10.07 -4.29
N ASP A 468 24.79 -10.17 -4.01
CA ASP A 468 23.71 -9.80 -4.92
C ASP A 468 23.54 -8.27 -5.00
N VAL A 469 23.96 -7.55 -3.95
CA VAL A 469 23.70 -6.11 -3.78
C VAL A 469 24.97 -5.26 -3.70
N MET A 470 26.11 -5.84 -3.29
CA MET A 470 27.36 -5.10 -3.10
C MET A 470 27.87 -4.41 -4.37
N GLN A 471 28.54 -3.28 -4.19
CA GLN A 471 29.30 -2.63 -5.25
C GLN A 471 30.68 -3.30 -5.37
N ARG A 472 30.94 -3.96 -6.51
CA ARG A 472 32.20 -4.69 -6.77
C ARG A 472 33.39 -3.79 -7.12
N ARG A 473 33.15 -2.65 -7.77
CA ARG A 473 34.19 -1.65 -8.09
C ARG A 473 34.32 -0.70 -6.91
N VAL A 474 35.26 -0.99 -6.02
CA VAL A 474 35.50 -0.19 -4.82
C VAL A 474 36.78 0.61 -5.01
N GLU A 475 36.69 1.94 -4.89
CA GLU A 475 37.88 2.78 -4.81
C GLU A 475 38.54 2.58 -3.44
N THR A 476 39.86 2.37 -3.43
CA THR A 476 40.63 2.06 -2.21
C THR A 476 41.87 2.94 -2.11
N LEU A 477 42.33 3.19 -0.89
CA LEU A 477 43.56 3.93 -0.63
C LEU A 477 44.67 2.99 -0.15
N PRO A 478 45.92 3.11 -0.64
CA PRO A 478 47.05 2.36 -0.09
C PRO A 478 47.37 2.78 1.36
N SER A 479 47.85 1.85 2.18
CA SER A 479 48.16 2.11 3.60
C SER A 479 49.36 3.05 3.84
N ASN A 480 50.23 3.20 2.84
CA ASN A 480 51.47 3.99 2.89
C ASN A 480 51.33 5.41 2.33
N ILE A 481 50.16 5.80 1.80
CA ILE A 481 49.97 7.17 1.31
C ILE A 481 49.97 8.17 2.46
N SER A 482 50.34 9.41 2.16
CA SER A 482 50.33 10.49 3.14
C SER A 482 48.91 10.98 3.45
N LEU A 483 48.74 11.62 4.61
CA LEU A 483 47.48 12.24 5.01
C LEU A 483 47.03 13.33 4.01
N ASP A 484 47.97 14.08 3.44
CA ASP A 484 47.66 15.12 2.44
C ASP A 484 47.14 14.52 1.13
N GLU A 485 47.76 13.45 0.65
CA GLU A 485 47.29 12.71 -0.53
C GLU A 485 45.92 12.07 -0.29
N ALA A 486 45.70 11.49 0.90
CA ALA A 486 44.39 10.98 1.28
C ALA A 486 43.35 12.10 1.28
N THR A 487 43.66 13.26 1.87
CA THR A 487 42.77 14.43 1.89
C THR A 487 42.45 14.91 0.47
N GLN A 488 43.43 14.90 -0.43
CA GLN A 488 43.23 15.24 -1.84
C GLN A 488 42.33 14.22 -2.55
N ALA A 489 42.45 12.93 -2.25
CA ALA A 489 41.56 11.88 -2.79
C ALA A 489 40.11 12.07 -2.32
N PHE A 490 39.88 12.49 -1.07
CA PHE A 490 38.55 12.86 -0.59
C PHE A 490 37.98 14.12 -1.27
N SER A 491 38.80 15.11 -1.61
CA SER A 491 38.35 16.31 -2.32
C SER A 491 37.97 16.05 -3.78
N ARG A 492 38.60 15.04 -4.41
CA ARG A 492 38.35 14.66 -5.81
C ARG A 492 37.20 13.66 -5.97
N SER A 493 36.75 13.04 -4.89
CA SER A 493 35.70 12.01 -4.92
C SER A 493 34.44 12.49 -4.18
N HIS A 494 33.31 11.82 -4.43
CA HIS A 494 32.08 12.02 -3.67
C HIS A 494 31.96 11.03 -2.50
N HIS A 495 33.02 10.29 -2.19
CA HIS A 495 33.02 9.25 -1.16
C HIS A 495 33.23 9.84 0.23
N ARG A 496 32.41 9.39 1.19
CA ARG A 496 32.52 9.76 2.61
C ARG A 496 33.46 8.84 3.39
N GLY A 497 34.14 7.93 2.71
CA GLY A 497 35.22 7.11 3.26
C GLY A 497 35.65 6.00 2.34
N PHE A 498 36.87 5.55 2.55
CA PHE A 498 37.61 4.62 1.70
C PHE A 498 38.11 3.43 2.51
N PRO A 499 37.98 2.21 1.97
CA PRO A 499 38.75 1.07 2.46
C PRO A 499 40.25 1.32 2.21
N VAL A 500 41.07 1.01 3.20
CA VAL A 500 42.53 1.10 3.13
C VAL A 500 43.08 -0.29 2.90
N VAL A 501 43.89 -0.43 1.85
CA VAL A 501 44.44 -1.71 1.41
C VAL A 501 45.97 -1.71 1.47
N ASP A 502 46.55 -2.85 1.80
CA ASP A 502 47.97 -3.13 1.66
C ASP A 502 48.15 -4.41 0.84
N LYS A 503 48.89 -4.34 -0.27
CA LYS A 503 49.08 -5.45 -1.22
C LYS A 503 47.77 -6.17 -1.62
N GLY A 504 46.68 -5.42 -1.77
CA GLY A 504 45.36 -5.94 -2.15
C GLY A 504 44.53 -6.55 -1.01
N LEU A 505 45.02 -6.53 0.22
CA LEU A 505 44.32 -6.97 1.42
C LEU A 505 43.76 -5.78 2.20
N LEU A 506 42.54 -5.92 2.73
CA LEU A 506 41.91 -4.89 3.56
C LEU A 506 42.60 -4.81 4.92
N VAL A 507 43.18 -3.64 5.24
CA VAL A 507 43.90 -3.39 6.50
C VAL A 507 43.23 -2.33 7.37
N GLY A 508 42.38 -1.48 6.79
CA GLY A 508 41.67 -0.44 7.55
C GLY A 508 40.54 0.21 6.77
N ILE A 509 39.89 1.18 7.40
CA ILE A 509 38.96 2.10 6.74
C ILE A 509 39.22 3.52 7.25
N VAL A 510 39.10 4.51 6.37
CA VAL A 510 39.20 5.94 6.73
C VAL A 510 37.95 6.69 6.27
N THR A 511 37.46 7.62 7.07
CA THR A 511 36.28 8.44 6.79
C THR A 511 36.60 9.93 6.80
N GLN A 512 35.71 10.75 6.23
CA GLN A 512 35.84 12.20 6.31
C GLN A 512 35.84 12.72 7.75
N THR A 513 35.10 12.05 8.65
CA THR A 513 35.07 12.40 10.07
C THR A 513 36.42 12.14 10.72
N ASP A 514 37.08 11.03 10.38
CA ASP A 514 38.43 10.74 10.87
C ASP A 514 39.37 11.87 10.45
N LEU A 515 39.39 12.24 9.16
CA LEU A 515 40.21 13.35 8.66
C LEU A 515 39.94 14.70 9.34
N ALA A 516 38.67 14.99 9.67
CA ALA A 516 38.30 16.22 10.37
C ALA A 516 38.89 16.28 11.79
N ILE A 517 38.82 15.16 12.53
CA ILE A 517 39.42 15.04 13.87
C ILE A 517 40.94 15.28 13.81
N TYR A 518 41.60 14.85 12.73
CA TYR A 518 43.04 15.06 12.58
C TYR A 518 43.43 16.48 12.19
N LYS A 519 42.61 17.18 11.39
CA LYS A 519 42.80 18.61 11.14
C LYS A 519 42.73 19.45 12.42
N GLU A 520 41.86 19.08 13.36
CA GLU A 520 41.76 19.74 14.67
C GLU A 520 42.98 19.46 15.58
N ARG A 521 43.72 18.37 15.34
CA ARG A 521 44.88 17.94 16.15
C ARG A 521 46.24 18.39 15.59
N SER A 522 46.27 19.14 14.48
CA SER A 522 47.49 19.69 13.87
C SER A 522 48.62 18.67 13.64
N LEU A 523 48.28 17.45 13.20
CA LEU A 523 49.28 16.42 12.88
C LEU A 523 50.04 16.74 11.58
N PRO A 524 51.29 16.26 11.42
CA PRO A 524 52.06 16.44 10.18
C PRO A 524 51.37 15.79 8.96
N GLY A 525 51.28 16.51 7.84
CA GLY A 525 50.62 16.03 6.60
C GLY A 525 51.30 14.84 5.93
N ASN A 526 52.58 14.58 6.24
CA ASN A 526 53.35 13.43 5.75
C ASN A 526 53.12 12.13 6.55
N LEU A 527 52.23 12.14 7.56
CA LEU A 527 51.94 10.94 8.34
C LEU A 527 51.31 9.86 7.44
N PRO A 528 51.76 8.60 7.50
CA PRO A 528 51.16 7.53 6.72
C PRO A 528 49.73 7.23 7.19
N LEU A 529 48.83 6.97 6.24
CA LEU A 529 47.42 6.69 6.48
C LEU A 529 47.19 5.50 7.42
N SER A 530 48.12 4.54 7.45
CA SER A 530 48.12 3.39 8.38
C SER A 530 48.07 3.77 9.86
N ARG A 531 48.54 4.96 10.26
CA ARG A 531 48.47 5.45 11.65
C ARG A 531 47.16 6.16 12.01
N ILE A 532 46.30 6.37 11.01
CA ILE A 532 45.12 7.24 11.07
C ILE A 532 43.85 6.43 10.82
N MET A 533 43.92 5.44 9.94
CA MET A 533 42.79 4.57 9.63
C MET A 533 42.27 3.84 10.87
N THR A 534 40.98 3.50 10.87
CA THR A 534 40.43 2.52 11.82
C THR A 534 40.94 1.13 11.42
N PRO A 535 41.79 0.47 12.24
CA PRO A 535 42.31 -0.84 11.92
C PRO A 535 41.22 -1.91 12.10
N GLN A 536 41.32 -3.01 11.35
CA GLN A 536 40.40 -4.15 11.46
C GLN A 536 38.91 -3.76 11.36
N PRO A 537 38.48 -3.17 10.22
CA PRO A 537 37.09 -2.78 10.05
C PRO A 537 36.17 -3.99 10.16
N VAL A 538 34.95 -3.77 10.67
CA VAL A 538 33.89 -4.79 10.61
C VAL A 538 33.61 -5.10 9.15
N THR A 539 33.60 -6.38 8.79
CA THR A 539 33.41 -6.88 7.42
C THR A 539 32.34 -7.94 7.38
N VAL A 540 31.91 -8.31 6.17
CA VAL A 540 30.95 -9.39 5.94
C VAL A 540 31.40 -10.27 4.78
N GLY A 541 31.08 -11.55 4.83
CA GLY A 541 31.30 -12.47 3.71
C GLY A 541 30.32 -12.23 2.55
N ALA A 542 30.71 -12.62 1.33
CA ALA A 542 29.88 -12.49 0.13
C ALA A 542 28.51 -13.18 0.26
N THR A 543 28.47 -14.32 0.96
CA THR A 543 27.29 -15.18 1.08
C THR A 543 26.38 -14.83 2.26
N ALA A 544 26.71 -13.81 3.06
CA ALA A 544 25.91 -13.41 4.21
C ALA A 544 24.57 -12.80 3.77
N SER A 545 23.53 -12.96 4.58
CA SER A 545 22.22 -12.39 4.25
C SER A 545 22.22 -10.87 4.40
N LEU A 546 21.35 -10.15 3.66
CA LEU A 546 21.19 -8.71 3.86
C LEU A 546 20.62 -8.38 5.24
N GLY A 547 19.90 -9.31 5.88
CA GLY A 547 19.50 -9.21 7.28
C GLY A 547 20.72 -9.07 8.20
N ASP A 548 21.74 -9.92 8.00
CA ASP A 548 23.00 -9.85 8.76
C ASP A 548 23.76 -8.56 8.48
N VAL A 549 23.80 -8.13 7.21
CA VAL A 549 24.42 -6.85 6.82
C VAL A 549 23.75 -5.67 7.53
N LEU A 550 22.42 -5.60 7.52
CA LEU A 550 21.65 -4.55 8.18
C LEU A 550 21.82 -4.59 9.71
N TYR A 551 21.86 -5.80 10.28
CA TYR A 551 22.14 -5.99 11.70
C TYR A 551 23.51 -5.39 12.06
N LEU A 552 24.57 -5.68 11.30
CA LEU A 552 25.91 -5.12 11.53
C LEU A 552 25.94 -3.60 11.36
N LEU A 553 25.32 -3.07 10.29
CA LEU A 553 25.23 -1.62 10.05
C LEU A 553 24.51 -0.88 11.18
N ASN A 554 23.47 -1.47 11.79
CA ASN A 554 22.74 -0.89 12.92
C ASN A 554 23.46 -1.10 14.26
N ARG A 555 23.97 -2.30 14.52
CA ARG A 555 24.63 -2.66 15.79
C ARG A 555 25.87 -1.81 16.04
N TYR A 556 26.65 -1.58 14.99
CA TYR A 556 27.90 -0.80 15.05
C TYR A 556 27.72 0.67 14.62
N GLN A 557 26.49 1.09 14.27
CA GLN A 557 26.17 2.47 13.84
C GLN A 557 27.06 2.97 12.68
N ILE A 558 27.38 2.07 11.75
CA ILE A 558 28.19 2.36 10.57
C ILE A 558 27.32 2.49 9.32
N SER A 559 27.80 3.26 8.33
CA SER A 559 27.04 3.59 7.11
C SER A 559 27.37 2.68 5.92
N ARG A 560 28.47 1.95 6.00
CA ARG A 560 29.00 1.08 4.94
C ARG A 560 29.74 -0.09 5.55
N LEU A 561 29.75 -1.22 4.83
CA LEU A 561 30.38 -2.45 5.26
C LEU A 561 31.21 -3.01 4.09
N PRO A 562 32.53 -3.17 4.25
CA PRO A 562 33.34 -3.89 3.29
C PRO A 562 32.93 -5.37 3.23
N VAL A 563 32.76 -5.88 2.01
CA VAL A 563 32.50 -7.30 1.74
C VAL A 563 33.82 -7.95 1.37
N THR A 564 34.19 -9.02 2.08
CA THR A 564 35.48 -9.69 1.93
C THR A 564 35.35 -11.20 1.74
N GLU A 565 36.30 -11.76 1.01
CA GLU A 565 36.61 -13.19 1.03
C GLU A 565 37.93 -13.37 1.79
N GLY A 566 37.86 -13.82 3.04
CA GLY A 566 38.99 -13.75 3.97
C GLY A 566 39.38 -12.29 4.23
N ARG A 567 40.59 -11.89 3.83
CA ARG A 567 41.09 -10.49 3.93
C ARG A 567 41.05 -9.73 2.61
N LYS A 568 40.63 -10.37 1.52
CA LYS A 568 40.56 -9.73 0.20
C LYS A 568 39.26 -8.95 0.08
N LEU A 569 39.35 -7.67 -0.27
CA LEU A 569 38.18 -6.83 -0.53
C LEU A 569 37.57 -7.21 -1.88
N ILE A 570 36.30 -7.60 -1.89
CA ILE A 570 35.56 -7.99 -3.10
C ILE A 570 34.37 -7.05 -3.39
N GLY A 571 33.95 -6.25 -2.41
CA GLY A 571 32.93 -5.25 -2.60
C GLY A 571 32.72 -4.36 -1.38
N ILE A 572 31.80 -3.41 -1.49
CA ILE A 572 31.31 -2.60 -0.37
C ILE A 572 29.79 -2.51 -0.47
N ILE A 573 29.09 -2.59 0.65
CA ILE A 573 27.64 -2.48 0.71
C ILE A 573 27.23 -1.35 1.67
N THR A 574 26.29 -0.52 1.25
CA THR A 574 25.77 0.60 2.04
C THR A 574 24.27 0.45 2.32
N ARG A 575 23.76 1.20 3.30
CA ARG A 575 22.30 1.25 3.57
C ARG A 575 21.51 1.66 2.34
N ALA A 576 22.05 2.55 1.52
CA ALA A 576 21.39 3.04 0.30
C ALA A 576 21.27 1.93 -0.76
N ASP A 577 22.28 1.06 -0.89
CA ASP A 577 22.25 -0.07 -1.83
C ASP A 577 21.15 -1.07 -1.44
N ILE A 578 20.98 -1.32 -0.14
CA ILE A 578 19.96 -2.22 0.40
C ILE A 578 18.55 -1.65 0.18
N ILE A 579 18.34 -0.36 0.49
CA ILE A 579 17.06 0.34 0.26
C ILE A 579 16.69 0.34 -1.23
N LYS A 580 17.68 0.52 -2.10
CA LYS A 580 17.47 0.49 -3.54
C LYS A 580 17.06 -0.91 -4.01
N ALA A 581 17.77 -1.94 -3.57
CA ALA A 581 17.43 -3.33 -3.90
C ALA A 581 16.02 -3.72 -3.42
N GLU A 582 15.60 -3.22 -2.25
CA GLU A 582 14.25 -3.39 -1.74
C GLU A 582 13.20 -2.66 -2.60
N ALA A 583 13.46 -1.40 -2.96
CA ALA A 583 12.57 -0.61 -3.81
C ALA A 583 12.38 -1.21 -5.21
N ASP A 584 13.46 -1.70 -5.82
CA ASP A 584 13.41 -2.32 -7.15
C ASP A 584 12.54 -3.60 -7.15
N LYS A 585 12.57 -4.36 -6.05
CA LYS A 585 11.78 -5.60 -5.87
C LYS A 585 10.30 -5.31 -5.56
N LEU A 586 10.00 -4.28 -4.76
CA LEU A 586 8.63 -3.84 -4.46
C LEU A 586 7.88 -3.32 -5.70
N ASN A 587 8.60 -2.79 -6.69
CA ASN A 587 8.03 -2.26 -7.92
C ASN A 587 7.74 -3.34 -8.99
N GLY A 588 7.86 -4.64 -8.68
CA GLY A 588 7.49 -5.72 -9.58
C GLY A 588 8.40 -5.86 -10.81
N GLN A 589 9.61 -5.27 -10.80
CA GLN A 589 10.61 -5.56 -11.82
C GLN A 589 11.11 -6.99 -11.63
N THR A 590 10.46 -7.95 -12.30
CA THR A 590 10.92 -9.35 -12.44
C THR A 590 12.13 -9.49 -13.36
N GLY A 591 12.89 -8.41 -13.59
CA GLY A 591 14.21 -8.44 -14.19
C GLY A 591 15.23 -8.62 -13.08
N SER A 592 15.97 -9.74 -13.12
CA SER A 592 17.03 -10.12 -12.17
C SER A 592 17.73 -8.93 -11.50
N ILE A 593 17.72 -8.95 -10.16
CA ILE A 593 18.64 -8.15 -9.35
C ILE A 593 20.04 -8.51 -9.83
N GLY A 594 20.72 -7.55 -10.44
CA GLY A 594 22.03 -7.71 -11.05
C GLY A 594 22.79 -6.39 -11.00
N PRO A 595 24.13 -6.43 -11.16
CA PRO A 595 24.98 -5.25 -11.03
C PRO A 595 24.57 -4.15 -12.02
N ARG A 596 25.05 -2.91 -11.78
CA ARG A 596 24.86 -1.75 -12.68
C ARG A 596 24.91 -2.20 -14.14
N SER A 597 23.87 -1.88 -14.90
CA SER A 597 23.86 -2.01 -16.37
C SER A 597 25.22 -1.59 -16.90
N GLU A 598 25.86 -2.43 -17.71
CA GLU A 598 27.10 -2.03 -18.38
C GLU A 598 26.88 -0.68 -19.08
N PRO A 599 27.90 0.20 -19.09
CA PRO A 599 27.78 1.52 -19.68
C PRO A 599 27.37 1.40 -21.14
N SER A 600 26.65 2.41 -21.63
CA SER A 600 26.24 2.43 -23.03
C SER A 600 27.45 2.43 -23.96
N TYR A 601 27.31 1.74 -25.09
CA TYR A 601 28.37 1.59 -26.08
C TYR A 601 28.08 2.42 -27.32
N VAL A 602 29.06 3.19 -27.79
CA VAL A 602 28.92 4.05 -28.98
C VAL A 602 29.27 3.24 -30.23
N VAL A 603 28.28 3.01 -31.09
CA VAL A 603 28.45 2.21 -32.32
C VAL A 603 28.67 3.11 -33.55
N TYR A 604 28.24 4.36 -33.48
CA TYR A 604 28.40 5.33 -34.56
C TYR A 604 28.54 6.73 -33.97
N GLN A 605 29.47 7.52 -34.50
CA GLN A 605 29.60 8.94 -34.15
C GLN A 605 30.10 9.74 -35.36
N THR A 606 29.53 10.92 -35.59
CA THR A 606 30.06 11.95 -36.48
C THR A 606 30.42 13.19 -35.67
N ARG A 607 31.45 13.92 -36.12
CA ARG A 607 31.92 15.14 -35.48
C ARG A 607 31.95 16.29 -36.48
N ALA A 608 31.41 17.43 -36.07
CA ALA A 608 31.51 18.71 -36.79
C ALA A 608 32.59 19.60 -36.15
N PRO A 609 33.03 20.70 -36.80
CA PRO A 609 33.95 21.66 -36.19
C PRO A 609 33.39 22.21 -34.88
N ALA A 610 34.22 22.22 -33.82
CA ALA A 610 33.83 22.68 -32.49
C ALA A 610 33.99 24.20 -32.36
N ILE A 611 33.01 24.96 -32.90
CA ILE A 611 33.04 26.43 -32.98
C ILE A 611 32.06 27.11 -32.01
N GLY A 612 31.26 26.36 -31.24
CA GLY A 612 30.26 26.92 -30.34
C GLY A 612 30.79 27.20 -28.93
N THR A 613 30.04 28.01 -28.16
CA THR A 613 30.31 28.34 -26.75
C THR A 613 29.79 27.27 -25.77
N GLY A 614 29.04 26.29 -26.27
CA GLY A 614 28.44 25.21 -25.49
C GLY A 614 27.79 24.15 -26.36
N ARG A 615 27.19 23.13 -25.75
CA ARG A 615 26.55 22.01 -26.43
C ARG A 615 25.13 21.74 -25.95
N MET A 616 24.27 21.39 -26.90
CA MET A 616 22.89 21.05 -26.67
C MET A 616 22.59 19.64 -27.16
N LEU A 617 22.07 18.77 -26.29
CA LEU A 617 21.72 17.40 -26.62
C LEU A 617 20.27 17.31 -27.09
N VAL A 618 20.04 16.59 -28.19
CA VAL A 618 18.71 16.31 -28.75
C VAL A 618 18.57 14.81 -29.01
N PRO A 619 17.94 14.04 -28.10
CA PRO A 619 17.63 12.63 -28.33
C PRO A 619 16.52 12.46 -29.38
N LEU A 620 16.80 11.75 -30.47
CA LEU A 620 15.90 11.60 -31.61
C LEU A 620 15.35 10.17 -31.72
N ALA A 621 14.28 9.87 -31.00
CA ALA A 621 13.68 8.54 -31.02
C ALA A 621 12.62 8.32 -32.12
N ASN A 622 11.85 9.37 -32.46
CA ASN A 622 10.71 9.28 -33.38
C ASN A 622 10.94 10.17 -34.63
N PRO A 623 11.02 9.57 -35.83
CA PRO A 623 11.19 10.32 -37.09
C PRO A 623 10.09 11.36 -37.37
N GLN A 624 8.86 11.16 -36.88
CA GLN A 624 7.75 12.09 -37.11
C GLN A 624 7.91 13.40 -36.32
N THR A 625 8.48 13.33 -35.12
CA THR A 625 8.65 14.49 -34.22
C THR A 625 10.04 15.13 -34.33
N ALA A 626 11.01 14.41 -34.88
CA ALA A 626 12.39 14.86 -34.99
C ALA A 626 12.57 16.20 -35.74
N PRO A 627 11.89 16.48 -36.86
CA PRO A 627 12.06 17.76 -37.57
C PRO A 627 11.71 18.97 -36.69
N ALA A 628 10.58 18.90 -35.98
CA ALA A 628 10.13 19.98 -35.09
C ALA A 628 11.10 20.18 -33.91
N LEU A 629 11.54 19.08 -33.27
CA LEU A 629 12.51 19.15 -32.17
C LEU A 629 13.85 19.73 -32.62
N LEU A 630 14.32 19.37 -33.81
CA LEU A 630 15.56 19.88 -34.38
C LEU A 630 15.46 21.36 -34.76
N GLN A 631 14.33 21.82 -35.29
CA GLN A 631 14.12 23.24 -35.59
C GLN A 631 14.09 24.09 -34.31
N MET A 632 13.38 23.63 -33.26
CA MET A 632 13.40 24.28 -31.95
C MET A 632 14.81 24.31 -31.34
N ALA A 633 15.54 23.19 -31.44
CA ALA A 633 16.92 23.12 -30.98
C ALA A 633 17.84 24.05 -31.76
N ALA A 634 17.70 24.13 -33.09
CA ALA A 634 18.47 25.01 -33.94
C ALA A 634 18.24 26.50 -33.63
N ALA A 635 17.00 26.89 -33.33
CA ALA A 635 16.67 28.25 -32.94
C ALA A 635 17.35 28.65 -31.62
N ILE A 636 17.28 27.78 -30.61
CA ILE A 636 17.96 27.98 -29.31
C ILE A 636 19.48 27.98 -29.50
N ALA A 637 20.01 27.05 -30.30
CA ALA A 637 21.44 26.91 -30.52
C ALA A 637 22.04 28.12 -31.26
N ARG A 638 21.31 28.70 -32.22
CA ARG A 638 21.74 29.92 -32.92
C ARG A 638 21.80 31.12 -31.99
N ASP A 639 20.80 31.28 -31.13
CA ASP A 639 20.73 32.37 -30.14
C ASP A 639 21.86 32.28 -29.10
N ARG A 640 22.14 31.07 -28.60
CA ARG A 640 23.19 30.84 -27.58
C ARG A 640 24.58 30.52 -28.14
N ASN A 641 24.72 30.48 -29.46
CA ASN A 641 25.92 30.01 -30.17
C ASN A 641 26.39 28.59 -29.73
N TYR A 642 25.44 27.65 -29.58
CA TYR A 642 25.71 26.26 -29.18
C TYR A 642 25.83 25.32 -30.38
N GLU A 643 26.54 24.22 -30.17
CA GLU A 643 26.57 23.06 -31.08
C GLU A 643 25.47 22.07 -30.72
N LEU A 644 24.95 21.34 -31.71
CA LEU A 644 23.94 20.30 -31.48
C LEU A 644 24.60 18.92 -31.42
N GLU A 645 24.27 18.15 -30.40
CA GLU A 645 24.58 16.71 -30.28
C GLU A 645 23.27 15.93 -30.46
N CYS A 646 23.12 15.23 -31.58
CA CYS A 646 21.93 14.42 -31.87
C CYS A 646 22.20 12.95 -31.50
N LEU A 647 21.46 12.43 -30.52
CA LEU A 647 21.65 11.07 -30.00
C LEU A 647 20.51 10.16 -30.41
N GLN A 648 20.84 8.96 -30.88
CA GLN A 648 19.88 7.86 -31.02
C GLN A 648 20.31 6.66 -30.18
N VAL A 649 19.37 6.12 -29.39
CA VAL A 649 19.64 4.99 -28.49
C VAL A 649 18.95 3.73 -28.99
N ILE A 650 19.71 2.64 -29.15
CA ILE A 650 19.22 1.31 -29.47
C ILE A 650 19.22 0.47 -28.19
N LEU A 651 18.04 -0.02 -27.81
CA LEU A 651 17.90 -0.87 -26.63
C LEU A 651 18.31 -2.32 -26.93
N VAL A 652 19.08 -2.91 -26.02
CA VAL A 652 19.42 -4.34 -26.03
C VAL A 652 19.06 -4.99 -24.69
N GLY A 653 18.70 -6.28 -24.74
CA GLY A 653 18.33 -7.03 -23.53
C GLY A 653 19.49 -7.12 -22.54
N ARG A 654 19.19 -7.15 -21.24
CA ARG A 654 20.20 -7.27 -20.16
C ARG A 654 20.99 -8.59 -20.16
N SER A 655 20.61 -9.54 -21.02
CA SER A 655 21.28 -10.83 -21.21
C SER A 655 22.55 -10.75 -22.07
N SER A 656 22.81 -9.62 -22.74
CA SER A 656 23.96 -9.46 -23.65
C SER A 656 24.60 -8.08 -23.50
N ALA A 657 25.93 -8.03 -23.35
CA ALA A 657 26.67 -6.78 -23.21
C ALA A 657 26.38 -5.78 -24.36
N PRO A 658 26.17 -4.48 -24.09
CA PRO A 658 25.91 -3.49 -25.14
C PRO A 658 27.02 -3.42 -26.20
N ALA A 659 28.27 -3.66 -25.79
CA ALA A 659 29.43 -3.68 -26.69
C ALA A 659 29.50 -4.93 -27.59
N GLN A 660 28.86 -6.04 -27.21
CA GLN A 660 28.91 -7.32 -27.93
C GLN A 660 27.61 -7.64 -28.68
N SER A 661 26.59 -6.80 -28.52
CA SER A 661 25.27 -7.03 -29.09
C SER A 661 25.20 -6.59 -30.56
N PRO A 662 24.86 -7.47 -31.52
CA PRO A 662 24.71 -7.07 -32.91
C PRO A 662 23.47 -6.19 -33.09
N VAL A 663 23.64 -4.98 -33.63
CA VAL A 663 22.54 -4.01 -33.81
C VAL A 663 22.44 -3.50 -35.24
N LYS A 664 21.20 -3.35 -35.73
CA LYS A 664 20.93 -2.75 -37.04
C LYS A 664 20.84 -1.23 -36.90
N THR A 665 21.79 -0.50 -37.48
CA THR A 665 21.87 0.97 -37.37
C THR A 665 21.19 1.73 -38.52
N GLY A 666 20.67 1.04 -39.53
CA GLY A 666 20.18 1.65 -40.78
C GLY A 666 19.11 2.73 -40.59
N ALA A 667 18.07 2.46 -39.79
CA ALA A 667 17.01 3.43 -39.51
C ALA A 667 17.53 4.64 -38.72
N SER A 668 18.34 4.39 -37.67
CA SER A 668 18.98 5.41 -36.85
C SER A 668 19.88 6.33 -37.67
N ARG A 669 20.69 5.78 -38.59
CA ARG A 669 21.55 6.57 -39.48
C ARG A 669 20.76 7.42 -40.47
N ARG A 670 19.63 6.93 -40.99
CA ARG A 670 18.75 7.73 -41.87
C ARG A 670 18.22 8.96 -41.13
N LEU A 671 17.77 8.78 -39.90
CA LEU A 671 17.27 9.88 -39.06
C LEU A 671 18.37 10.89 -38.72
N LEU A 672 19.56 10.43 -38.34
CA LEU A 672 20.69 11.31 -38.03
C LEU A 672 21.23 12.06 -39.26
N ARG A 673 21.22 11.43 -40.45
CA ARG A 673 21.55 12.13 -41.71
C ARG A 673 20.60 13.27 -42.04
N GLN A 674 19.31 13.13 -41.69
CA GLN A 674 18.35 14.23 -41.84
C GLN A 674 18.69 15.39 -40.91
N ALA A 675 19.11 15.10 -39.67
CA ALA A 675 19.60 16.12 -38.75
C ALA A 675 20.84 16.84 -39.33
N GLU A 676 21.84 16.10 -39.80
CA GLU A 676 23.04 16.69 -40.42
C GLU A 676 22.71 17.59 -41.63
N LYS A 677 21.73 17.18 -42.46
CA LYS A 677 21.27 18.00 -43.59
C LYS A 677 20.70 19.34 -43.12
N LEU A 678 19.83 19.31 -42.11
CA LEU A 678 19.26 20.53 -41.52
C LEU A 678 20.34 21.42 -40.92
N GLY A 679 21.34 20.84 -40.25
CA GLY A 679 22.48 21.57 -39.69
C GLY A 679 23.25 22.36 -40.75
N LYS A 680 23.47 21.75 -41.92
CA LYS A 680 24.10 22.43 -43.06
C LYS A 680 23.24 23.56 -43.61
N GLU A 681 21.94 23.34 -43.76
CA GLU A 681 20.99 24.37 -44.24
C GLU A 681 20.91 25.56 -43.28
N LEU A 682 21.02 25.33 -41.97
CA LEU A 682 20.91 26.36 -40.94
C LEU A 682 22.27 26.91 -40.46
N ASN A 683 23.38 26.44 -41.03
CA ASN A 683 24.77 26.75 -40.66
C ASN A 683 25.09 26.52 -39.15
N ILE A 684 24.66 25.37 -38.61
CA ILE A 684 24.88 24.97 -37.21
C ILE A 684 25.71 23.68 -37.18
N PRO A 685 26.80 23.60 -36.38
CA PRO A 685 27.54 22.36 -36.20
C PRO A 685 26.66 21.29 -35.54
N ILE A 686 26.52 20.14 -36.20
CA ILE A 686 25.77 18.99 -35.68
C ILE A 686 26.70 17.79 -35.57
N HIS A 687 26.83 17.29 -34.35
CA HIS A 687 27.45 16.00 -34.03
C HIS A 687 26.33 14.96 -33.92
N THR A 688 26.51 13.77 -34.47
CA THR A 688 25.52 12.70 -34.34
C THR A 688 26.11 11.46 -33.70
N GLN A 689 25.31 10.76 -32.91
CA GLN A 689 25.76 9.58 -32.17
C GLN A 689 24.67 8.50 -32.12
N ILE A 690 25.07 7.23 -32.30
CA ILE A 690 24.22 6.07 -32.00
C ILE A 690 24.85 5.31 -30.82
N ARG A 691 24.09 5.17 -29.74
CA ARG A 691 24.45 4.39 -28.56
C ARG A 691 23.61 3.14 -28.43
N VAL A 692 24.22 2.06 -27.98
CA VAL A 692 23.55 0.82 -27.58
C VAL A 692 23.53 0.77 -26.06
N SER A 693 22.38 0.49 -25.45
CA SER A 693 22.22 0.51 -24.00
C SER A 693 21.12 -0.43 -23.53
N HIS A 694 21.16 -0.81 -22.24
CA HIS A 694 20.04 -1.47 -21.56
C HIS A 694 18.96 -0.50 -21.11
N ASP A 695 19.29 0.79 -20.99
CA ASP A 695 18.41 1.84 -20.48
C ASP A 695 18.63 3.14 -21.27
N ILE A 696 17.54 3.71 -21.78
CA ILE A 696 17.57 4.95 -22.57
C ILE A 696 17.98 6.14 -21.72
N ALA A 697 17.44 6.26 -20.51
CA ALA A 697 17.70 7.39 -19.62
C ALA A 697 19.18 7.40 -19.21
N GLN A 698 19.71 6.22 -18.90
CA GLN A 698 21.12 6.05 -18.57
C GLN A 698 22.04 6.45 -19.74
N ALA A 699 21.73 6.04 -20.97
CA ALA A 699 22.52 6.40 -22.14
C ALA A 699 22.52 7.92 -22.40
N ILE A 700 21.37 8.59 -22.18
CA ILE A 700 21.26 10.04 -22.28
C ILE A 700 22.12 10.71 -21.19
N LEU A 701 22.03 10.26 -19.93
CA LEU A 701 22.82 10.82 -18.82
C LEU A 701 24.33 10.63 -19.01
N GLU A 702 24.75 9.48 -19.51
CA GLU A 702 26.15 9.23 -19.87
C GLU A 702 26.61 10.18 -20.98
N THR A 703 25.77 10.39 -22.01
CA THR A 703 26.09 11.36 -23.07
C THR A 703 26.18 12.79 -22.54
N ILE A 704 25.30 13.19 -21.61
CA ILE A 704 25.35 14.52 -20.97
C ILE A 704 26.70 14.73 -20.28
N ASN A 705 27.13 13.73 -19.50
CA ASN A 705 28.37 13.81 -18.74
C ASN A 705 29.61 13.74 -19.64
N GLU A 706 29.64 12.84 -20.62
CA GLU A 706 30.78 12.65 -21.52
C GLU A 706 30.96 13.79 -22.53
N ARG A 707 29.87 14.41 -22.98
CA ARG A 707 29.90 15.49 -23.97
C ARG A 707 29.83 16.88 -23.35
N HIS A 708 29.73 16.98 -22.03
CA HIS A 708 29.56 18.22 -21.27
C HIS A 708 28.40 19.07 -21.79
N ILE A 709 27.22 18.47 -21.84
CA ILE A 709 26.02 19.11 -22.38
C ILE A 709 25.51 20.20 -21.44
N ASN A 710 25.28 21.41 -21.96
CA ASN A 710 24.76 22.55 -21.22
C ASN A 710 23.23 22.55 -21.16
N LEU A 711 22.56 22.10 -22.22
CA LEU A 711 21.11 22.07 -22.34
C LEU A 711 20.64 20.78 -23.03
N LEU A 712 19.63 20.12 -22.46
CA LEU A 712 18.96 18.97 -23.07
C LEU A 712 17.58 19.38 -23.56
N LEU A 713 17.31 19.20 -24.86
CA LEU A 713 15.95 19.30 -25.42
C LEU A 713 15.47 17.93 -25.86
N MET A 714 14.35 17.48 -25.28
CA MET A 714 13.79 16.16 -25.59
C MET A 714 12.27 16.20 -25.74
N GLY A 715 11.76 15.43 -26.70
CA GLY A 715 10.33 15.23 -26.87
C GLY A 715 9.75 14.26 -25.84
N TRP A 716 8.51 14.48 -25.43
CA TRP A 716 7.73 13.49 -24.67
C TRP A 716 6.31 13.32 -25.24
N LYS A 717 5.72 12.13 -25.05
CA LYS A 717 4.44 11.75 -25.67
C LYS A 717 3.18 12.35 -25.01
N GLY A 718 3.29 13.01 -23.86
CA GLY A 718 2.14 13.59 -23.15
C GLY A 718 1.29 12.61 -22.33
N SER A 719 1.62 11.31 -22.28
CA SER A 719 0.86 10.30 -21.51
C SER A 719 1.76 9.20 -20.94
N SER A 720 1.59 8.84 -19.67
CA SER A 720 2.23 7.68 -19.01
C SER A 720 1.16 6.64 -18.64
N ILE A 721 1.42 5.35 -18.92
CA ILE A 721 0.58 4.21 -18.50
C ILE A 721 1.13 3.63 -17.18
N THR A 722 2.36 3.96 -16.81
CA THR A 722 3.07 3.37 -15.67
C THR A 722 2.60 4.01 -14.35
N GLN A 723 2.00 3.20 -13.46
CA GLN A 723 1.56 3.65 -12.14
C GLN A 723 2.73 4.25 -11.33
N GLY A 724 2.55 5.47 -10.81
CA GLY A 724 3.55 6.17 -9.99
C GLY A 724 4.57 7.03 -10.74
N ARG A 725 4.55 7.07 -12.08
CA ARG A 725 5.41 7.93 -12.92
C ARG A 725 4.59 9.00 -13.63
N ILE A 726 5.10 10.23 -13.67
CA ILE A 726 4.37 11.43 -14.14
C ILE A 726 4.51 11.58 -15.66
N PHE A 727 5.73 11.61 -16.18
CA PHE A 727 6.00 11.76 -17.62
C PHE A 727 6.50 10.46 -18.28
N GLY A 728 6.66 9.39 -17.50
CA GLY A 728 7.20 8.09 -17.91
C GLY A 728 8.63 7.87 -17.43
N ASP A 729 9.12 6.63 -17.48
CA ASP A 729 10.38 6.23 -16.82
C ASP A 729 11.61 7.01 -17.30
N VAL A 730 11.73 7.25 -18.60
CA VAL A 730 12.87 7.97 -19.18
C VAL A 730 12.85 9.44 -18.74
N VAL A 731 11.73 10.14 -18.98
CA VAL A 731 11.59 11.58 -18.71
C VAL A 731 11.73 11.87 -17.22
N ASP A 732 11.08 11.09 -16.36
CA ASP A 732 11.15 11.26 -14.90
C ASP A 732 12.58 11.03 -14.37
N THR A 733 13.31 10.09 -14.94
CA THR A 733 14.71 9.83 -14.57
C THR A 733 15.62 10.98 -14.99
N ILE A 734 15.42 11.52 -16.20
CA ILE A 734 16.14 12.71 -16.68
C ILE A 734 15.83 13.94 -15.83
N ILE A 735 14.57 14.23 -15.52
CA ILE A 735 14.19 15.37 -14.65
C ILE A 735 14.91 15.27 -13.29
N ARG A 736 15.06 14.05 -12.77
CA ARG A 736 15.66 13.78 -11.46
C ARG A 736 17.19 13.88 -11.47
N GLN A 737 17.86 13.41 -12.51
CA GLN A 737 19.30 13.17 -12.49
C GLN A 737 20.12 14.07 -13.42
N ALA A 738 19.51 14.70 -14.44
CA ALA A 738 20.26 15.52 -15.38
C ALA A 738 20.80 16.81 -14.70
N PRO A 739 22.12 17.07 -14.75
CA PRO A 739 22.72 18.26 -14.15
C PRO A 739 22.52 19.53 -14.99
N CYS A 740 22.25 19.39 -16.30
CA CYS A 740 22.11 20.49 -17.25
C CYS A 740 20.73 21.16 -17.22
N GLU A 741 20.56 22.25 -17.99
CA GLU A 741 19.23 22.81 -18.27
C GLU A 741 18.39 21.81 -19.07
N LEU A 742 17.07 21.79 -18.85
CA LEU A 742 16.16 20.83 -19.49
C LEU A 742 14.98 21.56 -20.13
N VAL A 743 14.76 21.26 -21.41
CA VAL A 743 13.61 21.68 -22.21
C VAL A 743 12.87 20.43 -22.66
N LEU A 744 11.71 20.18 -22.07
CA LEU A 744 10.82 19.10 -22.50
C LEU A 744 9.80 19.66 -23.49
N VAL A 745 9.52 18.94 -24.57
CA VAL A 745 8.54 19.36 -25.59
C VAL A 745 7.49 18.28 -25.86
N LYS A 746 6.21 18.62 -25.67
CA LYS A 746 5.06 17.84 -26.16
C LYS A 746 4.56 18.53 -27.42
N ILE A 747 4.62 17.85 -28.56
CA ILE A 747 4.12 18.38 -29.83
C ILE A 747 2.60 18.22 -29.89
N GLY A 748 1.88 19.26 -30.32
CA GLY A 748 0.42 19.28 -30.45
C GLY A 748 -0.12 18.34 -31.54
N GLN A 749 -1.39 17.94 -31.43
CA GLN A 749 -2.01 16.90 -32.27
C GLN A 749 -2.19 17.29 -33.77
N GLY A 750 -2.10 18.57 -34.12
CA GLY A 750 -2.20 19.07 -35.51
C GLY A 750 -0.92 18.95 -36.35
N PHE A 751 0.21 18.58 -35.74
CA PHE A 751 1.52 18.56 -36.42
C PHE A 751 1.85 17.26 -37.17
N THR A 752 0.89 16.33 -37.25
CA THR A 752 1.08 14.99 -37.82
C THR A 752 0.55 14.91 -39.26
N SER A 753 0.93 15.85 -40.13
CA SER A 753 0.49 15.81 -41.54
C SER A 753 1.43 16.57 -42.48
N ASN A 754 2.39 15.82 -43.03
CA ASN A 754 2.95 15.87 -44.40
C ASN A 754 4.47 15.73 -44.41
N SER A 755 4.91 14.77 -45.22
CA SER A 755 6.23 14.15 -45.34
C SER A 755 7.33 15.03 -45.95
N SER A 756 7.27 16.34 -45.73
CA SER A 756 8.25 17.28 -46.27
C SER A 756 8.89 18.02 -45.11
N PHE A 757 10.22 18.04 -45.08
CA PHE A 757 11.03 18.87 -44.18
C PHE A 757 10.89 20.35 -44.59
N CYS A 758 9.66 20.83 -44.79
CA CYS A 758 9.37 22.24 -44.89
C CYS A 758 9.51 22.82 -43.49
N LEU A 759 10.26 23.93 -43.40
CA LEU A 759 10.21 24.87 -42.28
C LEU A 759 8.77 24.94 -41.77
N LEU A 760 8.56 24.76 -40.45
CA LEU A 760 7.28 24.97 -39.79
C LEU A 760 6.42 25.97 -40.58
N PRO A 761 5.33 25.55 -41.25
CA PRO A 761 4.50 26.52 -41.96
C PRO A 761 3.82 27.36 -40.89
N SER A 762 4.29 28.59 -40.65
CA SER A 762 3.48 29.70 -40.11
C SER A 762 2.40 29.33 -39.05
N ALA A 763 2.74 28.51 -38.04
CA ALA A 763 1.73 27.89 -37.16
C ALA A 763 1.89 28.19 -35.67
N PHE A 764 2.92 28.95 -35.26
CA PHE A 764 3.07 29.37 -33.86
C PHE A 764 2.81 30.86 -33.73
N HIS A 765 1.55 31.27 -33.86
CA HIS A 765 1.15 32.67 -33.76
C HIS A 765 0.85 33.07 -32.32
N LYS A 766 0.08 32.25 -31.59
CA LYS A 766 -0.38 32.59 -30.23
C LYS A 766 0.38 31.80 -29.17
N TRP A 767 1.05 32.51 -28.28
CA TRP A 767 1.90 31.95 -27.23
C TRP A 767 1.35 32.29 -25.85
N LEU A 768 1.07 31.28 -25.04
CA LEU A 768 0.65 31.45 -23.66
C LEU A 768 1.81 31.11 -22.71
N VAL A 769 2.17 32.07 -21.85
CA VAL A 769 3.27 31.93 -20.90
C VAL A 769 2.76 32.24 -19.50
N PRO A 770 2.30 31.22 -18.75
CA PRO A 770 1.93 31.39 -17.35
C PRO A 770 3.17 31.62 -16.48
N ILE A 771 3.13 32.69 -15.69
CA ILE A 771 4.21 33.11 -14.80
C ILE A 771 3.79 32.86 -13.35
N ALA A 772 4.46 31.91 -12.70
CA ALA A 772 4.46 31.77 -11.25
C ALA A 772 5.86 32.19 -10.77
N GLY A 773 5.96 33.20 -9.90
CA GLY A 773 7.17 33.98 -9.60
C GLY A 773 8.38 33.24 -8.97
N GLY A 774 8.87 32.18 -9.60
CA GLY A 774 10.07 31.43 -9.24
C GLY A 774 11.12 31.40 -10.37
N PRO A 775 12.34 30.90 -10.09
CA PRO A 775 13.49 30.98 -11.02
C PRO A 775 13.26 30.25 -12.35
N ASN A 776 12.45 29.18 -12.36
CA ASN A 776 12.17 28.45 -13.60
C ASN A 776 11.26 29.22 -14.56
N ALA A 777 10.39 30.11 -14.06
CA ALA A 777 9.59 30.98 -14.92
C ALA A 777 10.47 32.02 -15.61
N GLN A 778 11.49 32.55 -14.93
CA GLN A 778 12.50 33.40 -15.55
C GLN A 778 13.30 32.66 -16.62
N GLN A 779 13.68 31.40 -16.38
CA GLN A 779 14.37 30.58 -17.38
C GLN A 779 13.50 30.37 -18.63
N ALA A 780 12.20 30.13 -18.45
CA ALA A 780 11.26 30.01 -19.57
C ALA A 780 11.20 31.30 -20.40
N LEU A 781 11.18 32.48 -19.74
CA LEU A 781 11.20 33.78 -20.39
C LEU A 781 12.52 34.06 -21.12
N GLN A 782 13.65 33.57 -20.63
CA GLN A 782 14.96 33.74 -21.29
C GLN A 782 15.10 32.90 -22.57
N ILE A 783 14.48 31.73 -22.64
CA ILE A 783 14.51 30.88 -23.83
C ILE A 783 13.47 31.34 -24.87
N LEU A 784 12.39 32.00 -24.43
CA LEU A 784 11.27 32.37 -25.27
C LEU A 784 11.66 33.16 -26.55
N PRO A 785 12.51 34.20 -26.53
CA PRO A 785 12.89 34.94 -27.74
C PRO A 785 13.47 34.07 -28.85
N SER A 786 14.33 33.10 -28.48
CA SER A 786 14.91 32.17 -29.45
C SER A 786 13.83 31.31 -30.12
N LEU A 787 12.83 30.85 -29.37
CA LEU A 787 11.71 30.05 -29.89
C LEU A 787 10.75 30.88 -30.75
N LEU A 788 10.56 32.16 -30.41
CA LEU A 788 9.70 33.07 -31.16
C LEU A 788 10.25 33.40 -32.55
N SER A 789 11.56 33.27 -32.78
CA SER A 789 12.16 33.40 -34.12
C SER A 789 11.60 32.40 -35.15
N LEU A 790 10.91 31.35 -34.70
CA LEU A 790 10.19 30.39 -35.53
C LEU A 790 8.83 30.91 -36.03
N SER A 791 8.38 32.09 -35.55
CA SER A 791 7.11 32.72 -35.91
C SER A 791 7.31 34.03 -36.67
N HIS A 792 6.46 34.30 -37.66
CA HIS A 792 6.50 35.54 -38.44
C HIS A 792 5.87 36.73 -37.70
N THR A 793 4.80 36.50 -36.93
CA THR A 793 4.08 37.54 -36.17
C THR A 793 3.54 36.95 -34.87
N PRO A 794 4.37 36.81 -33.82
CA PRO A 794 3.93 36.22 -32.56
C PRO A 794 3.09 37.20 -31.72
N ALA A 795 1.99 36.71 -31.17
CA ALA A 795 1.20 37.36 -30.13
C ALA A 795 1.41 36.59 -28.80
N ILE A 796 1.90 37.30 -27.78
CA ILE A 796 2.32 36.69 -26.52
C ILE A 796 1.33 37.08 -25.43
N GLN A 797 0.78 36.09 -24.73
CA GLN A 797 -0.04 36.27 -23.55
C GLN A 797 0.73 35.81 -22.32
N LEU A 798 1.08 36.75 -21.45
CA LEU A 798 1.65 36.48 -20.15
C LEU A 798 0.52 36.40 -19.13
N ALA A 799 0.35 35.25 -18.50
CA ALA A 799 -0.72 35.03 -17.53
C ALA A 799 -0.16 34.87 -16.12
N GLN A 800 -0.65 35.64 -15.14
CA GLN A 800 -0.37 35.39 -13.72
C GLN A 800 -1.66 34.97 -13.02
N ILE A 801 -1.66 33.77 -12.44
CA ILE A 801 -2.84 33.21 -11.78
C ILE A 801 -2.82 33.57 -10.29
N PHE A 802 -3.89 34.23 -9.83
CA PHE A 802 -4.11 34.62 -8.44
C PHE A 802 -5.26 33.81 -7.82
N HIS A 803 -5.16 33.54 -6.52
CA HIS A 803 -6.25 32.90 -5.80
C HIS A 803 -7.45 33.87 -5.65
N PRO A 804 -8.72 33.40 -5.71
CA PRO A 804 -9.88 34.29 -5.66
C PRO A 804 -10.02 35.10 -4.36
N SER A 805 -9.37 34.66 -3.27
CA SER A 805 -9.35 35.38 -1.99
C SER A 805 -8.44 36.61 -1.97
N THR A 806 -7.63 36.82 -3.01
CA THR A 806 -6.69 37.95 -3.09
C THR A 806 -7.45 39.18 -3.61
N LEU A 807 -7.84 40.07 -2.69
CA LEU A 807 -8.60 41.30 -3.01
C LEU A 807 -7.83 42.25 -3.94
N LEU A 808 -6.51 42.40 -3.74
CA LEU A 808 -5.60 43.21 -4.56
C LEU A 808 -4.43 42.33 -5.03
N PRO A 809 -4.45 41.83 -6.29
CA PRO A 809 -3.36 41.02 -6.82
C PRO A 809 -2.12 41.88 -7.07
N ASP A 810 -0.97 41.45 -6.54
CA ASP A 810 0.32 42.07 -6.84
C ASP A 810 0.77 41.70 -8.27
N THR A 811 0.66 42.64 -9.19
CA THR A 811 1.01 42.50 -10.62
C THR A 811 2.46 42.88 -10.92
N ALA A 812 3.28 43.26 -9.93
CA ALA A 812 4.64 43.74 -10.18
C ALA A 812 5.51 42.74 -10.95
N VAL A 813 5.36 41.44 -10.68
CA VAL A 813 6.09 40.37 -11.38
C VAL A 813 5.62 40.24 -12.83
N LEU A 814 4.31 40.32 -13.07
CA LEU A 814 3.70 40.25 -14.39
C LEU A 814 4.15 41.45 -15.25
N GLU A 815 4.07 42.66 -14.71
CA GLU A 815 4.47 43.91 -15.39
C GLU A 815 5.97 43.92 -15.70
N LYS A 816 6.82 43.54 -14.73
CA LYS A 816 8.26 43.42 -14.95
C LYS A 816 8.60 42.41 -16.05
N SER A 817 7.89 41.28 -16.08
CA SER A 817 8.12 40.24 -17.10
C SER A 817 7.62 40.68 -18.48
N ALA A 818 6.51 41.42 -18.54
CA ALA A 818 6.01 42.03 -19.78
C ALA A 818 6.98 43.06 -20.33
N LEU A 819 7.49 43.97 -19.48
CA LEU A 819 8.51 44.96 -19.85
C LEU A 819 9.80 44.29 -20.34
N PHE A 820 10.24 43.21 -19.67
CA PHE A 820 11.40 42.45 -20.09
C PHE A 820 11.21 41.90 -21.52
N LEU A 821 10.08 41.25 -21.81
CA LEU A 821 9.82 40.70 -23.14
C LEU A 821 9.63 41.79 -24.19
N SER A 822 8.90 42.87 -23.89
CA SER A 822 8.71 43.99 -24.82
C SER A 822 10.01 44.74 -25.15
N SER A 823 11.02 44.68 -24.29
CA SER A 823 12.34 45.28 -24.60
C SER A 823 13.23 44.40 -25.47
N GLN A 824 12.97 43.09 -25.53
CA GLN A 824 13.72 42.13 -26.36
C GLN A 824 13.01 41.75 -27.67
N LEU A 825 11.72 42.08 -27.81
CA LEU A 825 10.90 41.61 -28.92
C LEU A 825 10.10 42.75 -29.55
N SER A 826 10.02 42.76 -30.88
CA SER A 826 9.13 43.65 -31.64
C SER A 826 7.68 43.11 -31.74
N ALA A 827 7.23 42.36 -30.72
CA ALA A 827 5.98 41.61 -30.73
C ALA A 827 4.97 42.16 -29.71
N SER A 828 3.67 41.91 -29.93
CA SER A 828 2.63 42.30 -28.98
C SER A 828 2.64 41.39 -27.75
N VAL A 829 2.88 41.97 -26.57
CA VAL A 829 2.87 41.28 -25.27
C VAL A 829 1.67 41.75 -24.46
N MET A 830 0.71 40.87 -24.22
CA MET A 830 -0.46 41.12 -23.38
C MET A 830 -0.27 40.50 -21.99
N ALA A 831 -0.35 41.33 -20.96
CA ALA A 831 -0.30 40.91 -19.56
C ALA A 831 -1.72 40.68 -19.02
N ILE A 832 -2.02 39.45 -18.58
CA ILE A 832 -3.36 39.03 -18.16
C ILE A 832 -3.33 38.51 -16.71
N PRO A 833 -3.84 39.27 -15.73
CA PRO A 833 -4.05 38.75 -14.38
C PRO A 833 -5.33 37.90 -14.33
N VAL A 834 -5.23 36.64 -13.92
CA VAL A 834 -6.36 35.68 -13.93
C VAL A 834 -6.65 35.21 -12.52
N ARG A 835 -7.92 35.25 -12.11
CA ARG A 835 -8.36 34.74 -10.79
C ARG A 835 -8.95 33.35 -10.92
N ALA A 836 -8.36 32.36 -10.26
CA ALA A 836 -8.84 30.97 -10.32
C ALA A 836 -8.45 30.15 -9.09
N THR A 837 -9.29 29.17 -8.73
CA THR A 837 -9.05 28.23 -7.63
C THR A 837 -8.04 27.12 -7.95
N SER A 838 -7.68 27.00 -9.24
CA SER A 838 -6.78 25.98 -9.78
C SER A 838 -5.92 26.60 -10.89
N VAL A 839 -4.59 26.49 -10.75
CA VAL A 839 -3.64 27.04 -11.72
C VAL A 839 -3.69 26.28 -13.04
N SER A 840 -3.73 24.94 -12.98
CA SER A 840 -3.80 24.10 -14.18
C SER A 840 -5.08 24.35 -14.97
N ASP A 841 -6.23 24.39 -14.31
CA ASP A 841 -7.52 24.58 -15.00
C ASP A 841 -7.62 25.98 -15.61
N ALA A 842 -7.08 27.00 -14.93
CA ALA A 842 -7.01 28.35 -15.47
C ALA A 842 -6.17 28.41 -16.76
N VAL A 843 -4.98 27.81 -16.75
CA VAL A 843 -4.10 27.78 -17.93
C VAL A 843 -4.73 26.97 -19.07
N ILE A 844 -5.36 25.84 -18.76
CA ILE A 844 -6.08 25.02 -19.75
C ILE A 844 -7.22 25.82 -20.38
N ASN A 845 -8.03 26.50 -19.56
CA ASN A 845 -9.15 27.30 -20.04
C ASN A 845 -8.70 28.49 -20.90
N LEU A 846 -7.62 29.19 -20.51
CA LEU A 846 -7.03 30.27 -21.33
C LEU A 846 -6.53 29.73 -22.67
N ALA A 847 -5.79 28.61 -22.64
CA ALA A 847 -5.25 28.01 -23.85
C ALA A 847 -6.36 27.60 -24.84
N HIS A 848 -7.50 27.12 -24.35
CA HIS A 848 -8.66 26.77 -25.19
C HIS A 848 -9.47 27.99 -25.62
N ALA A 849 -9.64 29.00 -24.76
CA ALA A 849 -10.42 30.19 -25.07
C ALA A 849 -9.80 31.02 -26.19
N ASP A 850 -8.47 31.14 -26.17
CA ASP A 850 -7.73 31.95 -27.16
C ASP A 850 -7.13 31.12 -28.29
N ASP A 851 -7.40 29.80 -28.33
CA ASP A 851 -6.85 28.84 -29.30
C ASP A 851 -5.32 28.98 -29.42
N CYS A 852 -4.62 28.84 -28.30
CA CYS A 852 -3.17 29.03 -28.24
C CYS A 852 -2.43 27.89 -28.95
N ASP A 853 -1.39 28.21 -29.73
CA ASP A 853 -0.59 27.23 -30.45
C ASP A 853 0.49 26.60 -29.55
N VAL A 854 1.05 27.41 -28.65
CA VAL A 854 2.15 27.02 -27.74
C VAL A 854 1.90 27.49 -26.32
N VAL A 855 2.14 26.60 -25.35
CA VAL A 855 2.15 26.90 -23.92
C VAL A 855 3.56 26.67 -23.37
N VAL A 856 4.19 27.71 -22.81
CA VAL A 856 5.55 27.64 -22.26
C VAL A 856 5.51 27.78 -20.74
N LEU A 857 6.01 26.77 -20.02
CA LEU A 857 5.92 26.65 -18.57
C LEU A 857 7.32 26.51 -17.95
N GLY A 858 7.62 27.36 -16.97
CA GLY A 858 8.74 27.15 -16.07
C GLY A 858 8.36 26.23 -14.91
N ALA A 859 9.06 25.12 -14.69
CA ALA A 859 8.76 24.19 -13.60
C ALA A 859 10.02 23.70 -12.86
N SER A 860 9.94 23.63 -11.52
CA SER A 860 11.02 23.08 -10.70
C SER A 860 11.05 21.55 -10.78
N ARG A 861 12.19 20.93 -10.41
CA ARG A 861 12.29 19.46 -10.30
C ARG A 861 11.19 18.88 -9.40
N GLU A 862 10.94 19.52 -8.26
CA GLU A 862 9.86 19.15 -7.34
C GLU A 862 8.49 19.35 -8.00
N GLY A 863 8.24 20.51 -8.62
CA GLY A 863 6.98 20.79 -9.32
C GLY A 863 6.68 19.85 -10.50
N MET A 864 7.71 19.30 -11.15
CA MET A 864 7.58 18.29 -12.19
C MET A 864 7.48 16.85 -11.68
N LEU A 865 7.93 16.54 -10.45
CA LEU A 865 7.95 15.18 -9.91
C LEU A 865 7.01 14.95 -8.71
N GLN A 866 6.37 16.00 -8.21
CA GLN A 866 5.48 15.95 -7.05
C GLN A 866 4.06 15.57 -7.45
N GLN A 867 3.56 14.45 -6.92
CA GLN A 867 2.14 14.13 -6.96
C GLN A 867 1.42 14.91 -5.83
N ALA A 868 0.80 16.03 -6.19
CA ALA A 868 -0.04 16.79 -5.26
C ALA A 868 -1.49 16.30 -5.28
N ILE A 869 -2.27 16.65 -4.25
CA ILE A 869 -3.70 16.30 -4.11
C ILE A 869 -4.55 16.81 -5.30
N LYS A 870 -4.09 17.84 -6.02
CA LYS A 870 -4.72 18.39 -7.24
C LYS A 870 -4.07 17.89 -8.55
N GLY A 871 -3.18 16.89 -8.49
CA GLY A 871 -2.35 16.46 -9.62
C GLY A 871 -1.08 17.30 -9.79
N ASN A 872 -0.21 16.89 -10.72
CA ASN A 872 0.99 17.64 -11.10
C ASN A 872 0.60 18.74 -12.08
N ILE A 873 0.90 20.01 -11.79
CA ILE A 873 0.43 21.16 -12.59
C ILE A 873 0.97 21.12 -14.03
N PRO A 874 2.29 20.99 -14.27
CA PRO A 874 2.83 20.83 -15.63
C PRO A 874 2.24 19.65 -16.40
N GLU A 875 2.07 18.49 -15.76
CA GLU A 875 1.48 17.30 -16.37
C GLU A 875 -0.01 17.52 -16.71
N ALA A 876 -0.78 18.11 -15.78
CA ALA A 876 -2.19 18.39 -15.95
C ALA A 876 -2.44 19.35 -17.12
N ILE A 877 -1.65 20.43 -17.21
CA ILE A 877 -1.71 21.37 -18.34
C ILE A 877 -1.35 20.63 -19.63
N ALA A 878 -0.23 19.90 -19.62
CA ALA A 878 0.20 19.15 -20.80
C ALA A 878 -0.83 18.12 -21.26
N ARG A 879 -1.58 17.49 -20.36
CA ARG A 879 -2.65 16.54 -20.72
C ARG A 879 -3.93 17.25 -21.18
N GLY A 880 -4.23 18.41 -20.60
CA GLY A 880 -5.47 19.17 -20.83
C GLY A 880 -5.49 20.02 -22.10
N VAL A 881 -4.32 20.35 -22.68
CA VAL A 881 -4.23 21.16 -23.90
C VAL A 881 -3.84 20.33 -25.14
N LYS A 882 -4.41 20.71 -26.30
CA LYS A 882 -4.09 20.12 -27.61
C LYS A 882 -2.85 20.75 -28.26
N SER A 883 -2.49 21.94 -27.81
CA SER A 883 -1.36 22.78 -28.21
C SER A 883 0.00 22.15 -27.93
N THR A 884 1.06 22.70 -28.50
CA THR A 884 2.44 22.33 -28.15
C THR A 884 2.76 22.83 -26.75
N VAL A 885 3.33 21.99 -25.89
CA VAL A 885 3.70 22.36 -24.51
C VAL A 885 5.19 22.24 -24.32
N ILE A 886 5.81 23.32 -23.86
CA ILE A 886 7.25 23.41 -23.59
C ILE A 886 7.45 23.59 -22.10
N LEU A 887 8.13 22.65 -21.45
CA LEU A 887 8.50 22.74 -20.03
C LEU A 887 9.98 23.08 -19.91
N VAL A 888 10.31 24.11 -19.16
CA VAL A 888 11.67 24.57 -18.93
C VAL A 888 12.05 24.40 -17.46
N ARG A 889 13.21 23.78 -17.23
CA ARG A 889 13.84 23.63 -15.91
C ARG A 889 15.27 24.16 -15.97
N SER A 890 15.65 25.01 -15.02
CA SER A 890 17.04 25.48 -14.90
C SER A 890 18.01 24.36 -14.49
N ALA A 891 19.29 24.54 -14.81
CA ALA A 891 20.39 23.78 -14.22
C ALA A 891 20.44 24.02 -12.70
N GLN A 892 21.04 23.07 -11.96
CA GLN A 892 21.24 23.18 -10.51
C GLN A 892 22.67 23.60 -10.18
#